data_AF-A0A1S8DE26-F1
#
_entry.id   AF-A0A1S8DE26-F1
#
_cell.length_a   1.000
_cell.length_b   1.000
_cell.length_c   1.000
_cell.angle_alpha   90.00
_cell.angle_beta   90.00
_cell.angle_gamma   90.00
#
_symmetry.space_group_name_H-M   'P 1'
#
loop_
_entity.id
_entity.type
_entity.pdbx_description
1 polymer ?
#
loop_
_entity_poly.entity_id
_entity_poly.type
_entity_poly.pdbx_seq_one_letter_code
_entity_poly.pdbx_strand_id
1 'polypeptide(L)'
;MTLTACLGGGGGGGGGDSAGGAATTRYSLTVGTPATTTALPTTAQERIAQALLDFLITPALADTFDDLDPATFRVITINADGSLVELGEDEFTAEADSDGSGYILELPFGSRINSYIEIPLPAGISYTTPTTRSDLFANPLTTFVTQQIASRTAQFDELSLEEVDQIIEIVLEMANDPVVQAELEQAINSSASTEQLLEQVGAKLSAAIEQQFEDKAAPALDSSAANQASGGYYSESVTVGGYADRGAGILLGGNRSSAIELDITGDTGTFSVPAGTFKEMEIVVGLGAYSGASSQAWIDDEDDSGSFRADARGILFAESEDLEDYEKDSGDVEDCETQTAACTDREYSGATRFTAAGPANSPLDVMVGSQFYTREVRDDTNTPQLQVLNHTLDVMLRRASQMPTVDGKYGVVELLFEAGDSDLDIYVYNNLLEIDGAQGNYCEQGRRNLEIYPQKRRYEFDRFNYQACQGDEGWDWDDPNVGESGSFPLSVASDGKLVLDDELEGYASPDGRTLLLGVEATEVLDGAIEENDGEQHFRQMLLAVKTASTNNLANREYRLMAIGMYAETGLVEPTRLSAGSLRFDAEGNAEMSAAWHWQQVTESGFSDSSLNEQFNLAFDTDFDEGTLQLQAVQDNNDGGQLTFTADGYVQEGERLIVLGASGENSDGGDFSGMMIGVCTNCDE
;
A
#
# COMPACT_ATOMS: atom_id res chain seq x y z
N MET A 1 21.07 -15.57 -29.04
CA MET A 1 21.72 -15.84 -30.35
C MET A 1 20.88 -16.85 -31.12
N THR A 2 20.58 -16.54 -32.38
CA THR A 2 19.82 -17.31 -33.39
C THR A 2 20.44 -18.67 -33.72
N LEU A 3 19.61 -19.69 -33.99
CA LEU A 3 19.72 -20.54 -35.19
C LEU A 3 18.52 -21.47 -35.43
N THR A 4 18.10 -21.42 -36.68
CA THR A 4 17.06 -22.15 -37.41
C THR A 4 17.39 -23.62 -37.69
N ALA A 5 16.34 -24.33 -38.15
CA ALA A 5 16.32 -25.54 -39.00
C ALA A 5 16.17 -26.89 -38.24
N CYS A 6 15.32 -27.85 -38.64
CA CYS A 6 15.04 -28.35 -40.00
C CYS A 6 13.91 -29.42 -40.00
N LEU A 7 13.05 -29.38 -41.05
CA LEU A 7 12.51 -30.50 -41.87
C LEU A 7 11.53 -31.50 -41.20
N GLY A 8 10.40 -31.96 -41.75
CA GLY A 8 9.84 -32.19 -43.11
C GLY A 8 8.91 -33.42 -42.95
N GLY A 9 7.85 -33.75 -43.70
CA GLY A 9 7.32 -33.43 -45.03
C GLY A 9 6.27 -34.50 -45.42
N GLY A 10 5.47 -34.24 -46.47
CA GLY A 10 4.65 -35.21 -47.22
C GLY A 10 3.13 -34.93 -47.15
N GLY A 11 2.33 -34.81 -48.22
CA GLY A 11 2.54 -34.87 -49.67
C GLY A 11 1.24 -35.26 -50.41
N GLY A 12 0.80 -34.45 -51.39
CA GLY A 12 -0.10 -34.80 -52.52
C GLY A 12 -1.60 -34.43 -52.37
N GLY A 13 -2.32 -33.82 -53.33
CA GLY A 13 -1.99 -33.28 -54.67
C GLY A 13 -3.26 -32.90 -55.47
N GLY A 14 -3.17 -31.82 -56.27
CA GLY A 14 -4.02 -31.44 -57.43
C GLY A 14 -5.33 -30.68 -57.12
N GLY A 15 -5.70 -29.56 -57.75
CA GLY A 15 -5.16 -28.72 -58.82
C GLY A 15 -6.29 -27.80 -59.34
N GLY A 16 -6.01 -26.54 -59.64
CA GLY A 16 -6.95 -25.60 -60.27
C GLY A 16 -6.53 -24.13 -60.15
N ASP A 17 -5.99 -23.56 -61.22
CA ASP A 17 -5.64 -22.15 -61.36
C ASP A 17 -6.87 -21.23 -61.33
N SER A 18 -6.83 -20.19 -60.50
CA SER A 18 -7.54 -18.94 -60.72
C SER A 18 -6.80 -17.78 -60.08
N ALA A 19 -6.43 -16.80 -60.93
CA ALA A 19 -5.99 -15.43 -60.69
C ALA A 19 -5.63 -15.04 -59.24
N GLY A 20 -4.34 -14.73 -59.02
CA GLY A 20 -3.84 -14.20 -57.75
C GLY A 20 -4.45 -12.84 -57.41
N GLY A 21 -5.51 -12.86 -56.60
CA GLY A 21 -5.77 -11.82 -55.62
C GLY A 21 -4.72 -11.92 -54.51
N ALA A 22 -4.36 -10.80 -53.90
CA ALA A 22 -3.66 -10.84 -52.61
C ALA A 22 -4.44 -11.80 -51.70
N ALA A 23 -3.73 -12.71 -51.02
CA ALA A 23 -4.40 -13.65 -50.14
C ALA A 23 -4.97 -12.86 -48.95
N THR A 24 -6.25 -12.52 -49.02
CA THR A 24 -6.97 -11.91 -47.91
C THR A 24 -7.36 -13.01 -46.92
N THR A 25 -7.28 -12.69 -45.64
CA THR A 25 -7.77 -13.56 -44.57
C THR A 25 -9.11 -13.03 -44.11
N ARG A 26 -10.09 -13.93 -44.06
CA ARG A 26 -11.44 -13.61 -43.58
C ARG A 26 -11.47 -13.73 -42.07
N TYR A 27 -11.96 -12.69 -41.42
CA TYR A 27 -12.22 -12.60 -40.00
C TYR A 27 -13.73 -12.49 -39.80
N SER A 28 -14.27 -13.26 -38.86
CA SER A 28 -15.58 -12.99 -38.26
C SER A 28 -15.37 -12.00 -37.13
N LEU A 29 -16.19 -10.98 -36.99
CA LEU A 29 -16.14 -10.01 -35.90
C LEU A 29 -17.51 -9.94 -35.23
N THR A 30 -17.59 -10.26 -33.95
CA THR A 30 -18.81 -10.00 -33.17
C THR A 30 -18.58 -8.81 -32.25
N VAL A 31 -19.56 -7.90 -32.17
CA VAL A 31 -19.52 -6.73 -31.28
C VAL A 31 -20.68 -6.86 -30.30
N GLY A 32 -20.40 -7.02 -29.00
CA GLY A 32 -21.43 -7.24 -27.99
C GLY A 32 -20.89 -7.90 -26.71
N THR A 33 -21.79 -8.39 -25.84
CA THR A 33 -21.44 -9.26 -24.72
C THR A 33 -21.30 -10.71 -25.19
N PRO A 34 -20.25 -11.45 -24.77
CA PRO A 34 -20.09 -12.82 -25.21
C PRO A 34 -21.25 -13.68 -24.69
N ALA A 35 -21.83 -14.52 -25.55
CA ALA A 35 -22.57 -15.67 -25.06
C ALA A 35 -21.56 -16.54 -24.30
N THR A 36 -21.87 -16.91 -23.05
CA THR A 36 -21.02 -17.74 -22.18
C THR A 36 -20.46 -18.93 -22.97
N THR A 37 -19.20 -18.81 -23.41
CA THR A 37 -18.55 -19.90 -24.14
C THR A 37 -17.93 -20.84 -23.12
N THR A 38 -18.33 -22.09 -23.20
CA THR A 38 -17.80 -23.22 -22.40
C THR A 38 -16.41 -23.66 -22.90
N ALA A 39 -15.59 -22.72 -23.35
CA ALA A 39 -14.19 -23.00 -23.68
C ALA A 39 -13.38 -22.96 -22.38
N LEU A 40 -12.80 -24.10 -22.00
CA LEU A 40 -11.86 -24.19 -20.90
C LEU A 40 -10.60 -23.39 -21.28
N PRO A 41 -10.30 -22.26 -20.62
CA PRO A 41 -9.14 -21.47 -20.95
C PRO A 41 -7.87 -22.25 -20.58
N THR A 42 -6.82 -22.12 -21.39
CA THR A 42 -5.62 -22.96 -21.33
C THR A 42 -4.38 -22.25 -20.80
N THR A 43 -4.44 -20.93 -20.65
CA THR A 43 -3.36 -20.09 -20.08
C THR A 43 -3.88 -19.17 -18.97
N ALA A 44 -2.96 -18.68 -18.13
CA ALA A 44 -3.20 -17.75 -17.05
C ALA A 44 -3.97 -16.48 -17.51
N GLN A 45 -3.48 -15.89 -18.59
CA GLN A 45 -4.04 -14.69 -19.20
C GLN A 45 -5.45 -14.92 -19.78
N GLU A 46 -5.71 -16.10 -20.36
CA GLU A 46 -7.03 -16.48 -20.88
C GLU A 46 -8.07 -16.67 -19.77
N ARG A 47 -7.64 -17.17 -18.61
CA ARG A 47 -8.50 -17.39 -17.43
C ARG A 47 -8.91 -16.08 -16.77
N ILE A 48 -7.97 -15.17 -16.52
CA ILE A 48 -8.26 -13.83 -15.93
C ILE A 48 -9.16 -13.02 -16.87
N ALA A 49 -8.88 -13.06 -18.18
CA ALA A 49 -9.73 -12.43 -19.18
C ALA A 49 -11.16 -12.99 -19.15
N GLN A 50 -11.34 -14.32 -19.02
CA GLN A 50 -12.67 -14.94 -18.97
C GLN A 50 -13.47 -14.57 -17.71
N ALA A 51 -12.82 -14.46 -16.54
CA ALA A 51 -13.49 -14.05 -15.31
C ALA A 51 -13.95 -12.58 -15.32
N LEU A 52 -13.12 -11.68 -15.87
CA LEU A 52 -13.50 -10.27 -16.05
C LEU A 52 -14.70 -10.13 -17.03
N LEU A 53 -14.77 -11.00 -18.05
CA LEU A 53 -15.84 -11.02 -19.06
C LEU A 53 -17.22 -11.38 -18.48
N ASP A 54 -17.29 -12.32 -17.55
CA ASP A 54 -18.55 -12.87 -17.07
C ASP A 54 -19.25 -11.97 -16.02
N PHE A 55 -18.51 -11.06 -15.34
CA PHE A 55 -18.99 -10.40 -14.11
C PHE A 55 -19.16 -8.87 -14.15
N LEU A 56 -18.44 -8.13 -15.01
CA LEU A 56 -18.48 -6.65 -14.97
C LEU A 56 -19.49 -5.97 -15.90
N ILE A 57 -20.06 -6.64 -16.92
CA ILE A 57 -20.69 -5.93 -18.07
C ILE A 57 -22.12 -6.37 -18.42
N THR A 58 -22.58 -7.52 -17.95
CA THR A 58 -23.68 -8.25 -18.63
C THR A 58 -25.07 -7.56 -18.64
N PRO A 59 -25.52 -6.80 -17.63
CA PRO A 59 -26.87 -6.21 -17.68
C PRO A 59 -26.96 -4.82 -18.34
N ALA A 60 -25.91 -4.00 -18.30
CA ALA A 60 -26.02 -2.55 -18.56
C ALA A 60 -25.73 -2.11 -20.01
N LEU A 61 -25.01 -2.91 -20.80
CA LEU A 61 -24.48 -2.51 -22.11
C LEU A 61 -25.11 -3.22 -23.32
N ALA A 62 -26.01 -4.19 -23.10
CA ALA A 62 -26.61 -4.98 -24.19
C ALA A 62 -27.40 -4.10 -25.21
N ASP A 63 -27.95 -2.98 -24.77
CA ASP A 63 -28.77 -2.08 -25.60
C ASP A 63 -27.95 -1.12 -26.50
N THR A 64 -26.63 -1.00 -26.29
CA THR A 64 -25.76 -0.03 -26.99
C THR A 64 -25.11 -0.59 -28.27
N PHE A 65 -25.20 -1.90 -28.50
CA PHE A 65 -24.50 -2.59 -29.61
C PHE A 65 -25.36 -2.82 -30.87
N ASP A 66 -26.61 -2.36 -30.86
CA ASP A 66 -27.49 -2.43 -32.03
C ASP A 66 -27.14 -1.33 -33.06
N ASP A 67 -27.21 -1.67 -34.35
CA ASP A 67 -27.10 -0.76 -35.51
C ASP A 67 -25.73 -0.06 -35.77
N LEU A 68 -24.58 -0.75 -35.58
CA LEU A 68 -23.27 -0.18 -35.98
C LEU A 68 -23.06 -0.20 -37.51
N ASP A 69 -22.40 0.85 -38.03
CA ASP A 69 -22.05 0.97 -39.45
C ASP A 69 -20.63 0.39 -39.72
N PRO A 70 -20.49 -0.75 -40.41
CA PRO A 70 -19.20 -1.39 -40.69
C PRO A 70 -18.24 -0.50 -41.48
N ALA A 71 -18.76 0.47 -42.24
CA ALA A 71 -17.95 1.41 -43.03
C ALA A 71 -17.09 2.35 -42.17
N THR A 72 -17.33 2.40 -40.86
CA THR A 72 -16.60 3.25 -39.92
C THR A 72 -15.45 2.52 -39.22
N PHE A 73 -15.31 1.21 -39.40
CA PHE A 73 -14.24 0.44 -38.77
C PHE A 73 -12.88 0.85 -39.34
N ARG A 74 -11.84 0.81 -38.52
CA ARG A 74 -10.45 1.14 -38.91
C ARG A 74 -9.56 -0.03 -38.56
N VAL A 75 -8.49 -0.24 -39.32
CA VAL A 75 -7.53 -1.34 -39.04
C VAL A 75 -6.14 -0.76 -38.91
N ILE A 76 -5.54 -0.92 -37.74
CA ILE A 76 -4.26 -0.29 -37.38
C ILE A 76 -3.19 -1.37 -37.24
N THR A 77 -2.00 -1.09 -37.76
CA THR A 77 -0.80 -1.91 -37.63
C THR A 77 0.25 -1.14 -36.83
N ILE A 78 0.87 -1.82 -35.86
CA ILE A 78 1.94 -1.29 -35.02
C ILE A 78 3.28 -1.77 -35.59
N ASN A 79 4.15 -0.83 -35.94
CA ASN A 79 5.51 -1.14 -36.38
C ASN A 79 6.42 -1.46 -35.19
N ALA A 80 7.57 -2.07 -35.46
CA ALA A 80 8.54 -2.45 -34.42
C ALA A 80 9.15 -1.25 -33.66
N ASP A 81 8.99 -0.02 -34.18
CA ASP A 81 9.41 1.23 -33.56
C ASP A 81 8.28 1.94 -32.78
N GLY A 82 7.11 1.29 -32.65
CA GLY A 82 5.94 1.84 -31.97
C GLY A 82 5.04 2.75 -32.83
N SER A 83 5.41 3.03 -34.08
CA SER A 83 4.58 3.87 -34.96
C SER A 83 3.31 3.15 -35.45
N LEU A 84 2.19 3.88 -35.56
CA LEU A 84 0.89 3.37 -35.98
C LEU A 84 0.65 3.65 -37.48
N VAL A 85 0.22 2.62 -38.22
CA VAL A 85 -0.15 2.71 -39.63
C VAL A 85 -1.54 2.14 -39.83
N GLU A 86 -2.47 2.99 -40.26
CA GLU A 86 -3.82 2.60 -40.62
C GLU A 86 -3.87 2.07 -42.07
N LEU A 87 -4.61 1.00 -42.29
CA LEU A 87 -4.92 0.48 -43.63
C LEU A 87 -5.88 1.43 -44.35
N GLY A 88 -5.65 1.66 -45.64
CA GLY A 88 -6.56 2.46 -46.46
C GLY A 88 -7.92 1.76 -46.67
N GLU A 89 -8.95 2.54 -47.00
CA GLU A 89 -10.32 2.04 -47.27
C GLU A 89 -10.38 1.00 -48.42
N ASP A 90 -9.39 0.99 -49.33
CA ASP A 90 -9.28 0.01 -50.42
C ASP A 90 -8.46 -1.24 -50.03
N GLU A 91 -7.85 -1.26 -48.83
CA GLU A 91 -6.94 -2.31 -48.37
C GLU A 91 -7.61 -3.38 -47.50
N PHE A 92 -8.83 -3.11 -47.01
CA PHE A 92 -9.67 -4.08 -46.32
C PHE A 92 -11.15 -3.85 -46.63
N THR A 93 -11.98 -4.85 -46.34
CA THR A 93 -13.45 -4.70 -46.37
C THR A 93 -14.04 -5.10 -45.04
N ALA A 94 -15.14 -4.45 -44.65
CA ALA A 94 -15.96 -4.79 -43.48
C ALA A 94 -17.44 -4.72 -43.87
N GLU A 95 -18.18 -5.80 -43.64
CA GLU A 95 -19.61 -5.90 -43.98
C GLU A 95 -20.38 -6.57 -42.84
N ALA A 96 -21.66 -6.25 -42.68
CA ALA A 96 -22.52 -6.97 -41.76
C ALA A 96 -22.72 -8.43 -42.23
N ASP A 97 -22.65 -9.37 -41.30
CA ASP A 97 -22.89 -10.78 -41.59
C ASP A 97 -24.36 -10.99 -41.99
N SER A 98 -24.61 -11.84 -43.00
CA SER A 98 -25.95 -12.04 -43.57
C SER A 98 -26.96 -12.62 -42.58
N ASP A 99 -26.45 -13.26 -41.53
CA ASP A 99 -27.23 -13.98 -40.53
C ASP A 99 -27.50 -13.12 -39.27
N GLY A 100 -27.03 -11.86 -39.26
CA GLY A 100 -27.23 -10.92 -38.15
C GLY A 100 -26.40 -11.20 -36.91
N SER A 101 -25.42 -12.11 -37.00
CA SER A 101 -24.55 -12.55 -35.91
C SER A 101 -23.34 -11.66 -35.64
N GLY A 102 -23.10 -10.64 -36.47
CA GLY A 102 -21.93 -9.76 -36.35
C GLY A 102 -21.52 -9.16 -37.69
N TYR A 103 -20.21 -9.05 -37.89
CA TYR A 103 -19.55 -8.43 -39.04
C TYR A 103 -18.48 -9.36 -39.61
N ILE A 104 -18.14 -9.19 -40.88
CA ILE A 104 -17.10 -9.94 -41.57
C ILE A 104 -16.08 -8.96 -42.11
N LEU A 105 -14.81 -9.18 -41.79
CA LEU A 105 -13.70 -8.41 -42.33
C LEU A 105 -12.80 -9.25 -43.22
N GLU A 106 -12.35 -8.70 -44.35
CA GLU A 106 -11.31 -9.31 -45.17
C GLU A 106 -10.06 -8.43 -45.14
N LEU A 107 -9.02 -8.91 -44.46
CA LEU A 107 -7.76 -8.18 -44.27
C LEU A 107 -6.66 -8.75 -45.19
N PRO A 108 -5.65 -7.94 -45.58
CA PRO A 108 -4.59 -8.36 -46.50
C PRO A 108 -3.50 -9.25 -45.86
N PHE A 109 -3.73 -9.72 -44.63
CA PHE A 109 -2.81 -10.54 -43.84
C PHE A 109 -3.60 -11.51 -42.94
N GLY A 110 -2.92 -12.57 -42.49
CA GLY A 110 -3.44 -13.48 -41.47
C GLY A 110 -3.09 -13.06 -40.04
N SER A 111 -3.47 -13.88 -39.06
CA SER A 111 -3.36 -13.55 -37.65
C SER A 111 -2.00 -12.99 -37.23
N ARG A 112 -1.99 -11.87 -36.50
CA ARG A 112 -0.76 -11.24 -36.00
C ARG A 112 -1.00 -10.39 -34.76
N ILE A 113 0.04 -10.27 -33.93
CA ILE A 113 -0.01 -9.62 -32.61
C ILE A 113 0.09 -8.09 -32.71
N ASN A 114 0.72 -7.58 -33.78
CA ASN A 114 0.99 -6.15 -33.95
C ASN A 114 -0.06 -5.42 -34.81
N SER A 115 -1.33 -5.83 -34.77
CA SER A 115 -2.40 -5.17 -35.52
C SER A 115 -3.76 -5.39 -34.86
N TYR A 116 -4.60 -4.36 -34.85
CA TYR A 116 -5.94 -4.37 -34.24
C TYR A 116 -6.98 -3.68 -35.14
N ILE A 117 -8.25 -3.99 -34.93
CA ILE A 117 -9.41 -3.33 -35.55
C ILE A 117 -9.98 -2.36 -34.51
N GLU A 118 -10.26 -1.12 -34.92
CA GLU A 118 -10.93 -0.09 -34.14
C GLU A 118 -12.37 0.12 -34.65
N ILE A 119 -13.33 0.19 -33.74
CA ILE A 119 -14.77 0.26 -34.01
C ILE A 119 -15.34 1.49 -33.29
N PRO A 120 -15.62 2.57 -34.02
CA PRO A 120 -16.16 3.79 -33.41
C PRO A 120 -17.66 3.65 -33.12
N LEU A 121 -18.09 4.16 -31.97
CA LEU A 121 -19.48 4.24 -31.53
C LEU A 121 -20.04 5.67 -31.62
N PRO A 122 -21.39 5.83 -31.68
CA PRO A 122 -22.03 7.11 -31.43
C PRO A 122 -21.62 7.65 -30.04
N ALA A 123 -21.25 8.93 -29.95
CA ALA A 123 -20.66 9.62 -28.79
C ALA A 123 -19.12 9.63 -28.67
N GLY A 124 -18.38 9.17 -29.68
CA GLY A 124 -16.92 9.41 -29.79
C GLY A 124 -16.04 8.38 -29.07
N ILE A 125 -16.63 7.26 -28.64
CA ILE A 125 -15.94 6.11 -28.04
C ILE A 125 -15.47 5.18 -29.17
N SER A 126 -14.30 4.55 -29.06
CA SER A 126 -13.84 3.53 -30.03
C SER A 126 -13.36 2.26 -29.33
N TYR A 127 -13.85 1.09 -29.74
CA TYR A 127 -13.40 -0.20 -29.24
C TYR A 127 -12.32 -0.80 -30.12
N THR A 128 -11.34 -1.48 -29.53
CA THR A 128 -10.26 -2.14 -30.28
C THR A 128 -10.22 -3.65 -30.04
N THR A 129 -9.95 -4.43 -31.08
CA THR A 129 -9.76 -5.89 -30.99
C THR A 129 -8.53 -6.36 -31.79
N PRO A 130 -7.60 -7.12 -31.18
CA PRO A 130 -6.37 -7.55 -31.84
C PRO A 130 -6.65 -8.63 -32.89
N THR A 131 -5.94 -8.57 -34.01
CA THR A 131 -6.10 -9.50 -35.16
C THR A 131 -5.39 -10.84 -34.96
N THR A 132 -5.33 -11.36 -33.73
CA THR A 132 -4.56 -12.58 -33.38
C THR A 132 -5.29 -13.88 -33.72
N ARG A 133 -6.60 -13.84 -34.01
CA ARG A 133 -7.44 -14.99 -34.35
C ARG A 133 -8.44 -14.64 -35.46
N SER A 134 -8.98 -15.63 -36.18
CA SER A 134 -9.93 -15.39 -37.28
C SER A 134 -11.39 -15.15 -36.82
N ASP A 135 -11.68 -15.38 -35.54
CA ASP A 135 -12.98 -15.09 -34.91
C ASP A 135 -12.79 -13.99 -33.87
N LEU A 136 -12.86 -12.74 -34.31
CA LEU A 136 -12.63 -11.54 -33.54
C LEU A 136 -13.85 -11.16 -32.72
N PHE A 137 -13.60 -10.60 -31.55
CA PHE A 137 -14.64 -10.14 -30.65
C PHE A 137 -14.22 -8.78 -30.12
N ALA A 138 -15.06 -7.77 -30.28
CA ALA A 138 -14.79 -6.41 -29.79
C ALA A 138 -15.80 -6.04 -28.70
N ASN A 139 -15.27 -5.70 -27.53
CA ASN A 139 -16.02 -5.32 -26.35
C ASN A 139 -15.19 -4.34 -25.50
N PRO A 140 -15.77 -3.68 -24.47
CA PRO A 140 -15.02 -2.79 -23.58
C PRO A 140 -13.79 -3.47 -22.94
N LEU A 141 -13.88 -4.79 -22.75
CA LEU A 141 -12.84 -5.63 -22.16
C LEU A 141 -11.59 -5.82 -23.05
N THR A 142 -11.71 -5.93 -24.37
CA THR A 142 -10.56 -6.22 -25.26
C THR A 142 -9.62 -5.03 -25.37
N THR A 143 -10.12 -3.80 -25.17
CA THR A 143 -9.29 -2.58 -25.13
C THR A 143 -8.57 -2.43 -23.79
N PHE A 144 -9.28 -2.65 -22.68
CA PHE A 144 -8.72 -2.65 -21.31
C PHE A 144 -7.65 -3.73 -21.10
N VAL A 145 -7.98 -4.97 -21.49
CA VAL A 145 -7.09 -6.13 -21.40
C VAL A 145 -5.86 -5.97 -22.29
N THR A 146 -5.98 -5.38 -23.49
CA THR A 146 -4.82 -5.15 -24.36
C THR A 146 -3.88 -4.08 -23.79
N GLN A 147 -4.38 -3.05 -23.11
CA GLN A 147 -3.55 -2.02 -22.46
C GLN A 147 -2.88 -2.53 -21.17
N GLN A 148 -3.60 -3.30 -20.33
CA GLN A 148 -3.08 -3.83 -19.07
C GLN A 148 -2.18 -5.08 -19.24
N ILE A 149 -2.47 -5.94 -20.23
CA ILE A 149 -1.60 -7.10 -20.53
C ILE A 149 -0.33 -6.67 -21.27
N ALA A 150 -0.38 -5.64 -22.13
CA ALA A 150 0.80 -5.18 -22.86
C ALA A 150 1.85 -4.48 -21.97
N SER A 151 1.46 -3.91 -20.83
CA SER A 151 2.39 -3.29 -19.87
C SER A 151 2.99 -4.27 -18.86
N ARG A 152 2.36 -5.43 -18.61
CA ARG A 152 2.76 -6.41 -17.57
C ARG A 152 3.00 -7.83 -18.09
N THR A 153 3.20 -8.02 -19.39
CA THR A 153 3.32 -9.35 -20.04
C THR A 153 4.44 -10.21 -19.43
N ALA A 154 5.54 -9.59 -18.98
CA ALA A 154 6.67 -10.27 -18.35
C ALA A 154 6.37 -10.81 -16.94
N GLN A 155 5.45 -10.18 -16.19
CA GLN A 155 5.10 -10.55 -14.81
C GLN A 155 4.08 -11.71 -14.78
N PHE A 156 3.16 -11.77 -15.76
CA PHE A 156 2.18 -12.85 -15.87
C PHE A 156 2.77 -14.19 -16.35
N ASP A 157 3.93 -14.17 -17.01
CA ASP A 157 4.65 -15.39 -17.41
C ASP A 157 5.22 -16.17 -16.20
N GLU A 158 5.20 -15.57 -15.00
CA GLU A 158 5.69 -16.19 -13.77
C GLU A 158 4.59 -16.83 -12.91
N LEU A 159 3.30 -16.73 -13.27
CA LEU A 159 2.18 -17.24 -12.46
C LEU A 159 1.74 -18.64 -12.91
N SER A 160 1.44 -19.51 -11.95
CA SER A 160 0.80 -20.81 -12.19
C SER A 160 -0.71 -20.64 -12.39
N LEU A 161 -1.36 -21.65 -13.00
CA LEU A 161 -2.79 -21.60 -13.31
C LEU A 161 -3.71 -21.61 -12.06
N GLU A 162 -3.21 -22.02 -10.90
CA GLU A 162 -3.95 -22.01 -9.62
C GLU A 162 -3.90 -20.63 -8.95
N GLU A 163 -2.76 -19.93 -9.01
CA GLU A 163 -2.61 -18.54 -8.51
C GLU A 163 -3.46 -17.55 -9.33
N VAL A 164 -3.62 -17.86 -10.62
CA VAL A 164 -4.51 -17.14 -11.52
C VAL A 164 -5.99 -17.33 -11.14
N ASP A 165 -6.36 -18.52 -10.65
CA ASP A 165 -7.74 -18.80 -10.22
C ASP A 165 -8.09 -18.04 -8.91
N GLN A 166 -7.11 -17.74 -8.06
CA GLN A 166 -7.28 -16.92 -6.85
C GLN A 166 -7.44 -15.43 -7.17
N ILE A 167 -6.63 -14.91 -8.12
CA ILE A 167 -6.81 -13.55 -8.67
C ILE A 167 -8.21 -13.42 -9.28
N ILE A 168 -8.68 -14.47 -9.95
CA ILE A 168 -10.05 -14.54 -10.48
C ILE A 168 -11.08 -14.48 -9.36
N GLU A 169 -10.92 -15.22 -8.27
CA GLU A 169 -11.86 -15.20 -7.13
C GLU A 169 -11.99 -13.83 -6.47
N ILE A 170 -10.91 -13.07 -6.36
CA ILE A 170 -10.92 -11.67 -5.86
C ILE A 170 -11.59 -10.73 -6.86
N VAL A 171 -11.33 -10.91 -8.17
CA VAL A 171 -12.04 -10.17 -9.23
C VAL A 171 -13.54 -10.48 -9.20
N LEU A 172 -13.93 -11.73 -8.90
CA LEU A 172 -15.31 -12.14 -8.73
C LEU A 172 -15.95 -11.47 -7.50
N GLU A 173 -15.25 -11.36 -6.39
CA GLU A 173 -15.73 -10.69 -5.19
C GLU A 173 -15.94 -9.19 -5.42
N MET A 174 -14.95 -8.50 -6.00
CA MET A 174 -15.06 -7.07 -6.37
C MET A 174 -16.16 -6.80 -7.40
N ALA A 175 -16.34 -7.68 -8.38
CA ALA A 175 -17.40 -7.53 -9.38
C ALA A 175 -18.79 -7.79 -8.80
N ASN A 176 -18.91 -8.49 -7.67
CA ASN A 176 -20.18 -8.68 -6.97
C ASN A 176 -20.42 -7.63 -5.87
N ASP A 177 -19.50 -6.67 -5.67
CA ASP A 177 -19.66 -5.55 -4.75
C ASP A 177 -20.79 -4.61 -5.26
N PRO A 178 -21.87 -4.41 -4.47
CA PRO A 178 -22.98 -3.55 -4.84
C PRO A 178 -22.58 -2.09 -5.08
N VAL A 179 -21.53 -1.59 -4.43
CA VAL A 179 -21.03 -0.21 -4.57
C VAL A 179 -20.33 -0.05 -5.91
N VAL A 180 -19.44 -1.00 -6.25
CA VAL A 180 -18.74 -1.01 -7.55
C VAL A 180 -19.75 -1.13 -8.70
N GLN A 181 -20.78 -1.97 -8.55
CA GLN A 181 -21.86 -2.09 -9.54
C GLN A 181 -22.68 -0.80 -9.67
N ALA A 182 -22.97 -0.11 -8.56
CA ALA A 182 -23.69 1.17 -8.58
C ALA A 182 -22.86 2.30 -9.21
N GLU A 183 -21.55 2.35 -8.94
CA GLU A 183 -20.61 3.29 -9.55
C GLU A 183 -20.47 3.06 -11.06
N LEU A 184 -20.37 1.79 -11.48
CA LEU A 184 -20.39 1.37 -12.88
C LEU A 184 -21.68 1.80 -13.59
N GLU A 185 -22.85 1.52 -12.99
CA GLU A 185 -24.14 1.94 -13.53
C GLU A 185 -24.27 3.46 -13.60
N GLN A 186 -23.78 4.19 -12.60
CA GLN A 186 -23.84 5.66 -12.56
C GLN A 186 -22.90 6.30 -13.58
N ALA A 187 -21.68 5.78 -13.75
CA ALA A 187 -20.71 6.26 -14.74
C ALA A 187 -21.22 6.05 -16.17
N ILE A 188 -21.81 4.89 -16.45
CA ILE A 188 -22.43 4.56 -17.75
C ILE A 188 -23.62 5.50 -18.05
N ASN A 189 -24.43 5.82 -17.04
CA ASN A 189 -25.61 6.67 -17.22
C ASN A 189 -25.33 8.19 -17.21
N SER A 190 -24.16 8.62 -16.69
CA SER A 190 -23.82 10.04 -16.50
C SER A 190 -22.83 10.60 -17.53
N SER A 191 -22.35 9.80 -18.49
CA SER A 191 -21.36 10.21 -19.49
C SER A 191 -20.03 10.73 -18.89
N ALA A 192 -19.59 10.14 -17.77
CA ALA A 192 -18.20 10.21 -17.34
C ALA A 192 -17.32 9.43 -18.34
N SER A 193 -16.13 9.94 -18.65
CA SER A 193 -15.27 9.32 -19.67
C SER A 193 -14.88 7.89 -19.26
N THR A 194 -15.05 6.93 -20.16
CA THR A 194 -14.68 5.53 -19.93
C THR A 194 -13.21 5.36 -19.51
N GLU A 195 -12.34 6.30 -19.87
CA GLU A 195 -10.92 6.34 -19.47
C GLU A 195 -10.73 6.45 -17.95
N GLN A 196 -11.50 7.31 -17.25
CA GLN A 196 -11.44 7.43 -15.78
C GLN A 196 -11.94 6.17 -15.07
N LEU A 197 -12.98 5.54 -15.61
CA LEU A 197 -13.50 4.27 -15.09
C LEU A 197 -12.49 3.13 -15.27
N LEU A 198 -11.82 3.07 -16.43
CA LEU A 198 -10.78 2.08 -16.71
C LEU A 198 -9.52 2.32 -15.88
N GLU A 199 -9.20 3.56 -15.55
CA GLU A 199 -8.11 3.93 -14.64
C GLU A 199 -8.43 3.51 -13.20
N GLN A 200 -9.65 3.76 -12.71
CA GLN A 200 -10.11 3.33 -11.39
C GLN A 200 -10.20 1.79 -11.26
N VAL A 201 -10.75 1.09 -12.26
CA VAL A 201 -10.79 -0.38 -12.28
C VAL A 201 -9.38 -0.96 -12.46
N GLY A 202 -8.51 -0.27 -13.21
CA GLY A 202 -7.10 -0.63 -13.37
C GLY A 202 -6.29 -0.48 -12.07
N ALA A 203 -6.57 0.55 -11.27
CA ALA A 203 -6.04 0.69 -9.92
C ALA A 203 -6.55 -0.45 -9.02
N LYS A 204 -7.86 -0.76 -9.07
CA LYS A 204 -8.51 -1.80 -8.25
C LYS A 204 -7.94 -3.17 -8.52
N LEU A 205 -7.74 -3.46 -9.79
CA LEU A 205 -7.09 -4.67 -10.24
C LEU A 205 -5.58 -4.68 -9.93
N SER A 206 -4.88 -3.55 -10.03
CA SER A 206 -3.45 -3.46 -9.70
C SER A 206 -3.17 -3.71 -8.22
N ALA A 207 -3.92 -3.08 -7.31
CA ALA A 207 -3.79 -3.30 -5.88
C ALA A 207 -4.12 -4.75 -5.47
N ALA A 208 -5.16 -5.35 -6.05
CA ALA A 208 -5.49 -6.75 -5.84
C ALA A 208 -4.43 -7.71 -6.41
N ILE A 209 -3.86 -7.38 -7.57
CA ILE A 209 -2.75 -8.14 -8.17
C ILE A 209 -1.47 -7.98 -7.34
N GLU A 210 -1.17 -6.79 -6.82
CA GLU A 210 -0.04 -6.54 -5.93
C GLU A 210 -0.18 -7.35 -4.64
N GLN A 211 -1.36 -7.34 -4.00
CA GLN A 211 -1.67 -8.19 -2.85
C GLN A 211 -1.47 -9.69 -3.15
N GLN A 212 -1.87 -10.17 -4.33
CA GLN A 212 -1.65 -11.57 -4.71
C GLN A 212 -0.20 -11.87 -5.09
N PHE A 213 0.54 -10.91 -5.66
CA PHE A 213 1.98 -11.05 -5.79
C PHE A 213 2.62 -11.12 -4.41
N GLU A 214 2.19 -10.33 -3.43
CA GLU A 214 2.62 -10.48 -2.03
C GLU A 214 2.34 -11.90 -1.52
N ASP A 215 1.21 -12.49 -1.82
CA ASP A 215 0.89 -13.85 -1.37
C ASP A 215 1.57 -14.97 -2.18
N LYS A 216 2.18 -14.65 -3.33
CA LYS A 216 2.91 -15.60 -4.19
C LYS A 216 4.07 -16.27 -3.45
N ALA A 217 4.43 -17.50 -3.80
CA ALA A 217 5.69 -18.08 -3.33
C ALA A 217 6.87 -17.28 -3.90
N ALA A 218 7.58 -16.50 -3.05
CA ALA A 218 8.90 -16.03 -3.45
C ALA A 218 9.87 -17.21 -3.52
N PRO A 219 11.04 -17.06 -4.15
CA PRO A 219 12.10 -18.06 -4.03
C PRO A 219 12.28 -18.43 -2.56
N ALA A 220 12.20 -19.72 -2.27
CA ALA A 220 12.45 -20.20 -0.91
C ALA A 220 13.82 -19.71 -0.46
N LEU A 221 13.92 -19.32 0.81
CA LEU A 221 15.22 -18.99 1.40
C LEU A 221 16.12 -20.21 1.23
N ASP A 222 17.27 -20.01 0.56
CA ASP A 222 18.27 -21.05 0.58
C ASP A 222 18.76 -21.27 2.02
N SER A 223 19.28 -22.46 2.30
CA SER A 223 19.69 -22.81 3.67
C SER A 223 20.76 -21.88 4.24
N SER A 224 21.52 -21.16 3.42
CA SER A 224 22.51 -20.18 3.90
C SER A 224 21.81 -18.88 4.31
N ALA A 225 20.89 -18.37 3.49
CA ALA A 225 20.08 -17.19 3.79
C ALA A 225 19.19 -17.40 5.02
N ALA A 226 18.54 -18.56 5.13
CA ALA A 226 17.74 -18.93 6.30
C ALA A 226 18.57 -18.93 7.60
N ASN A 227 19.72 -19.62 7.61
CA ASN A 227 20.63 -19.64 8.76
C ASN A 227 21.21 -18.25 9.07
N GLN A 228 21.43 -17.42 8.04
CA GLN A 228 21.88 -16.05 8.23
C GLN A 228 20.75 -15.15 8.71
N ALA A 229 19.49 -15.47 8.51
CA ALA A 229 18.37 -14.68 9.02
C ALA A 229 17.95 -15.11 10.43
N SER A 230 18.24 -16.35 10.85
CA SER A 230 18.03 -16.77 12.24
C SER A 230 18.88 -15.95 13.21
N GLY A 231 18.30 -15.70 14.38
CA GLY A 231 18.93 -14.99 15.49
C GLY A 231 18.00 -13.97 16.11
N GLY A 232 18.63 -13.01 16.79
CA GLY A 232 17.94 -12.03 17.58
C GLY A 232 17.51 -10.79 16.80
N TYR A 233 16.34 -10.25 17.16
CA TYR A 233 15.76 -9.03 16.59
C TYR A 233 15.23 -8.09 17.68
N TYR A 234 15.32 -6.79 17.40
CA TYR A 234 14.58 -5.73 18.06
C TYR A 234 13.36 -5.40 17.20
N SER A 235 12.23 -5.05 17.80
CA SER A 235 11.04 -4.57 17.10
C SER A 235 10.51 -3.32 17.77
N GLU A 236 10.09 -2.37 16.94
CA GLU A 236 9.33 -1.19 17.36
C GLU A 236 8.15 -1.03 16.43
N SER A 237 7.01 -0.63 16.98
CA SER A 237 5.80 -0.45 16.22
C SER A 237 5.06 0.80 16.66
N VAL A 238 4.29 1.35 15.72
CA VAL A 238 3.40 2.48 15.96
C VAL A 238 2.00 2.13 15.47
N THR A 239 1.02 2.38 16.32
CA THR A 239 -0.39 2.00 16.14
C THR A 239 -1.26 3.24 16.09
N VAL A 240 -2.14 3.32 15.08
CA VAL A 240 -3.26 4.26 15.02
C VAL A 240 -4.55 3.49 14.84
N GLY A 241 -5.60 3.91 15.53
CA GLY A 241 -6.84 3.15 15.59
C GLY A 241 -8.00 3.94 16.13
N GLY A 242 -9.13 3.26 16.29
CA GLY A 242 -10.32 3.80 16.90
C GLY A 242 -10.99 2.77 17.80
N TYR A 243 -11.87 3.25 18.67
CA TYR A 243 -12.66 2.41 19.55
C TYR A 243 -14.09 2.94 19.73
N ALA A 244 -14.99 2.05 20.12
CA ALA A 244 -16.35 2.36 20.53
C ALA A 244 -16.74 1.56 21.79
N ASP A 245 -16.86 2.26 22.93
CA ASP A 245 -17.43 1.77 24.20
C ASP A 245 -18.20 2.91 24.89
N ARG A 246 -19.55 2.85 24.84
CA ARG A 246 -20.47 3.82 25.51
C ARG A 246 -20.12 5.31 25.27
N GLY A 247 -19.40 5.55 24.19
CA GLY A 247 -18.53 6.69 23.88
C GLY A 247 -17.54 6.19 22.82
N ALA A 248 -16.93 7.09 22.06
CA ALA A 248 -16.08 6.70 20.94
C ALA A 248 -14.86 7.59 20.88
N GLY A 249 -13.78 7.08 20.31
CA GLY A 249 -12.54 7.82 20.28
C GLY A 249 -11.44 7.17 19.45
N ILE A 250 -10.27 7.78 19.55
CA ILE A 250 -9.06 7.41 18.83
C ILE A 250 -8.15 6.63 19.76
N LEU A 251 -7.53 5.59 19.23
CA LEU A 251 -6.51 4.80 19.89
C LEU A 251 -5.17 5.09 19.20
N LEU A 252 -4.16 5.44 19.99
CA LEU A 252 -2.79 5.68 19.54
C LEU A 252 -1.85 4.88 20.42
N GLY A 253 -0.84 4.23 19.86
CA GLY A 253 -0.01 3.36 20.67
C GLY A 253 1.19 2.83 19.93
N GLY A 254 1.79 1.79 20.48
CA GLY A 254 2.95 1.16 19.89
C GLY A 254 3.61 0.18 20.83
N ASN A 255 4.33 -0.77 20.24
CA ASN A 255 4.93 -1.88 20.96
C ASN A 255 6.42 -1.91 20.73
N ARG A 256 7.16 -2.28 21.77
CA ARG A 256 8.62 -2.44 21.70
C ARG A 256 9.01 -3.78 22.27
N SER A 257 9.72 -4.57 21.46
CA SER A 257 10.32 -5.83 21.90
C SER A 257 11.82 -5.81 21.74
N SER A 258 12.53 -6.14 22.81
CA SER A 258 14.00 -6.09 22.84
C SER A 258 14.71 -7.44 22.63
N ALA A 259 13.95 -8.53 22.57
CA ALA A 259 14.51 -9.89 22.65
C ALA A 259 13.78 -10.93 21.80
N ILE A 260 13.28 -10.54 20.63
CA ILE A 260 12.69 -11.49 19.69
C ILE A 260 13.78 -12.43 19.19
N GLU A 261 13.56 -13.74 19.28
CA GLU A 261 14.42 -14.75 18.68
C GLU A 261 13.69 -15.43 17.52
N LEU A 262 14.31 -15.43 16.34
CA LEU A 262 13.80 -16.11 15.15
C LEU A 262 14.69 -17.33 14.82
N ASP A 263 14.07 -18.49 14.64
CA ASP A 263 14.73 -19.68 14.11
C ASP A 263 14.08 -20.09 12.79
N ILE A 264 14.81 -19.87 11.70
CA ILE A 264 14.34 -20.06 10.32
C ILE A 264 15.01 -21.30 9.72
N THR A 265 14.19 -22.27 9.30
CA THR A 265 14.64 -23.50 8.65
C THR A 265 13.87 -23.71 7.36
N GLY A 266 14.50 -23.39 6.22
CA GLY A 266 13.86 -23.49 4.92
C GLY A 266 12.82 -22.38 4.70
N ASP A 267 11.58 -22.76 4.42
CA ASP A 267 10.44 -21.89 4.15
C ASP A 267 9.54 -21.63 5.38
N THR A 268 9.95 -22.13 6.54
CA THR A 268 9.23 -21.96 7.81
C THR A 268 10.18 -21.56 8.91
N GLY A 269 9.65 -20.91 9.95
CA GLY A 269 10.40 -20.60 11.15
C GLY A 269 9.51 -20.51 12.37
N THR A 270 10.16 -20.35 13.52
CA THR A 270 9.50 -20.11 14.80
C THR A 270 10.05 -18.84 15.42
N PHE A 271 9.20 -18.10 16.10
CA PHE A 271 9.61 -16.97 16.92
C PHE A 271 9.38 -17.27 18.40
N SER A 272 10.15 -16.62 19.26
CA SER A 272 9.88 -16.55 20.68
C SER A 272 10.22 -15.16 21.22
N VAL A 273 9.36 -14.63 22.08
CA VAL A 273 9.56 -13.40 22.84
C VAL A 273 9.45 -13.73 24.32
N PRO A 274 10.52 -13.58 25.11
CA PRO A 274 10.45 -13.86 26.53
C PRO A 274 9.61 -12.83 27.29
N ALA A 275 8.97 -13.27 28.36
CA ALA A 275 8.29 -12.43 29.34
C ALA A 275 9.20 -11.29 29.82
N GLY A 276 8.61 -10.11 30.01
CA GLY A 276 9.29 -8.92 30.48
C GLY A 276 10.11 -8.19 29.42
N THR A 277 10.07 -8.62 28.16
CA THR A 277 10.86 -8.00 27.06
C THR A 277 10.04 -7.27 26.02
N PHE A 278 8.72 -7.50 26.02
CA PHE A 278 7.72 -6.81 25.24
C PHE A 278 7.04 -5.74 26.12
N LYS A 279 6.99 -4.52 25.60
CA LYS A 279 6.33 -3.38 26.22
C LYS A 279 5.29 -2.87 25.26
N GLU A 280 4.11 -2.56 25.77
CA GLU A 280 3.01 -1.98 25.03
C GLU A 280 2.59 -0.67 25.68
N MET A 281 2.21 0.27 24.84
CA MET A 281 1.66 1.56 25.23
C MET A 281 0.40 1.82 24.41
N GLU A 282 -0.63 2.26 25.10
CA GLU A 282 -1.92 2.63 24.52
C GLU A 282 -2.35 4.00 25.06
N ILE A 283 -2.88 4.84 24.18
CA ILE A 283 -3.43 6.15 24.47
C ILE A 283 -4.81 6.21 23.81
N VAL A 284 -5.79 6.56 24.62
CA VAL A 284 -7.20 6.57 24.27
C VAL A 284 -7.69 8.00 24.39
N VAL A 285 -8.15 8.58 23.28
CA VAL A 285 -8.65 9.96 23.20
C VAL A 285 -10.13 9.94 22.84
N GLY A 286 -10.99 10.30 23.79
CA GLY A 286 -12.44 10.35 23.56
C GLY A 286 -12.87 11.51 22.65
N LEU A 287 -14.01 11.36 21.96
CA LEU A 287 -14.62 12.41 21.14
C LEU A 287 -15.87 13.00 21.83
N GLY A 288 -15.96 14.33 21.84
CA GLY A 288 -17.18 15.08 22.18
C GLY A 288 -17.20 15.83 23.51
N ALA A 289 -18.40 16.19 23.99
CA ALA A 289 -18.56 17.19 25.07
C ALA A 289 -18.03 16.76 26.46
N TYR A 290 -17.72 15.47 26.63
CA TYR A 290 -17.12 14.89 27.83
C TYR A 290 -15.85 14.09 27.50
N SER A 291 -15.17 14.42 26.39
CA SER A 291 -13.90 13.81 25.97
C SER A 291 -12.78 14.02 27.00
N GLY A 292 -11.96 13.00 27.20
CA GLY A 292 -10.68 13.09 27.88
C GLY A 292 -9.67 12.16 27.23
N ALA A 293 -8.40 12.34 27.56
CA ALA A 293 -7.33 11.43 27.21
C ALA A 293 -7.02 10.51 28.40
N SER A 294 -6.78 9.23 28.13
CA SER A 294 -6.22 8.29 29.09
C SER A 294 -5.13 7.49 28.41
N SER A 295 -4.03 7.24 29.11
CA SER A 295 -2.95 6.40 28.62
C SER A 295 -2.71 5.23 29.56
N GLN A 296 -2.21 4.13 29.00
CA GLN A 296 -1.84 2.92 29.69
C GLN A 296 -0.51 2.43 29.11
N ALA A 297 0.34 1.90 29.97
CA ALA A 297 1.57 1.25 29.55
C ALA A 297 1.79 0.02 30.43
N TRP A 298 2.16 -1.09 29.82
CA TRP A 298 2.44 -2.32 30.56
C TRP A 298 3.58 -3.10 29.91
N ILE A 299 4.07 -4.07 30.68
CA ILE A 299 5.08 -5.01 30.27
C ILE A 299 4.41 -6.36 30.29
N ASP A 300 4.44 -7.04 29.16
CA ASP A 300 3.92 -8.40 29.07
C ASP A 300 4.71 -9.33 30.00
N ASP A 301 3.98 -10.05 30.84
CA ASP A 301 4.51 -10.95 31.86
C ASP A 301 4.47 -12.43 31.43
N GLU A 302 4.00 -12.71 30.22
CA GLU A 302 3.96 -14.05 29.62
C GLU A 302 5.00 -14.23 28.50
N ASP A 303 5.33 -15.48 28.16
CA ASP A 303 6.24 -15.78 27.06
C ASP A 303 5.41 -15.98 25.78
N ASP A 304 5.69 -15.22 24.72
CA ASP A 304 5.08 -15.43 23.41
C ASP A 304 5.89 -16.34 22.51
N SER A 305 5.21 -17.19 21.74
CA SER A 305 5.86 -17.96 20.68
C SER A 305 4.88 -18.39 19.60
N GLY A 306 5.39 -18.60 18.40
CA GLY A 306 4.58 -19.09 17.29
C GLY A 306 5.41 -19.48 16.09
N SER A 307 4.72 -19.78 14.99
CA SER A 307 5.33 -20.17 13.73
C SER A 307 5.00 -19.19 12.62
N PHE A 308 5.92 -19.02 11.69
CA PHE A 308 5.75 -18.18 10.50
C PHE A 308 6.28 -18.87 9.26
N ARG A 309 5.96 -18.31 8.10
CA ARG A 309 6.59 -18.67 6.81
C ARG A 309 7.65 -17.64 6.45
N ALA A 310 8.68 -18.06 5.74
CA ALA A 310 9.76 -17.19 5.33
C ALA A 310 10.18 -17.46 3.89
N ASP A 311 10.46 -16.40 3.15
CA ASP A 311 10.93 -16.46 1.76
C ASP A 311 11.90 -15.31 1.47
N ALA A 312 12.42 -15.24 0.24
CA ALA A 312 13.40 -14.22 -0.14
C ALA A 312 12.89 -12.77 0.01
N ARG A 313 11.57 -12.55 0.11
CA ARG A 313 10.97 -11.23 0.27
C ARG A 313 10.73 -10.86 1.72
N GLY A 314 10.83 -11.80 2.65
CA GLY A 314 10.60 -11.53 4.06
C GLY A 314 9.96 -12.67 4.85
N ILE A 315 9.23 -12.29 5.89
CA ILE A 315 8.55 -13.20 6.82
C ILE A 315 7.06 -12.91 6.81
N LEU A 316 6.25 -13.97 6.76
CA LEU A 316 4.80 -13.90 6.77
C LEU A 316 4.26 -14.61 8.02
N PHE A 317 3.60 -13.83 8.87
CA PHE A 317 2.73 -14.31 9.92
C PHE A 317 1.33 -14.49 9.34
N ALA A 318 0.75 -15.67 9.57
CA ALA A 318 -0.60 -15.96 9.12
C ALA A 318 -1.61 -15.14 9.93
N GLU A 319 -2.78 -14.88 9.35
CA GLU A 319 -3.91 -14.35 10.10
C GLU A 319 -4.26 -15.25 11.29
N SER A 320 -4.68 -14.64 12.39
CA SER A 320 -5.20 -15.33 13.56
C SER A 320 -6.57 -14.79 13.93
N GLU A 321 -7.42 -15.69 14.43
CA GLU A 321 -8.72 -15.34 14.98
C GLU A 321 -8.94 -16.16 16.25
N ASP A 322 -9.19 -15.46 17.34
CA ASP A 322 -9.49 -16.05 18.64
C ASP A 322 -10.89 -15.61 19.07
N LEU A 323 -11.68 -16.60 19.53
CA LEU A 323 -13.04 -16.39 20.01
C LEU A 323 -13.18 -17.09 21.34
N GLU A 324 -13.23 -16.31 22.42
CA GLU A 324 -13.18 -16.80 23.78
C GLU A 324 -14.29 -16.18 24.65
N ASP A 325 -14.47 -16.72 25.86
CA ASP A 325 -15.30 -16.06 26.86
C ASP A 325 -14.55 -14.80 27.32
N TYR A 326 -15.24 -13.67 27.46
CA TYR A 326 -14.62 -12.41 27.89
C TYR A 326 -13.89 -12.58 29.23
N GLU A 327 -12.65 -12.07 29.31
CA GLU A 327 -11.82 -12.14 30.49
C GLU A 327 -12.39 -11.28 31.62
N LYS A 328 -12.97 -11.95 32.62
CA LYS A 328 -13.50 -11.30 33.81
C LYS A 328 -12.35 -10.85 34.71
N ASP A 329 -12.57 -9.71 35.35
CA ASP A 329 -11.60 -8.97 36.17
C ASP A 329 -10.56 -8.17 35.34
N SER A 330 -10.71 -8.06 34.01
CA SER A 330 -9.90 -7.17 33.16
C SER A 330 -10.22 -5.69 33.41
N GLY A 331 -11.51 -5.38 33.61
CA GLY A 331 -11.99 -4.02 33.85
C GLY A 331 -12.30 -3.24 32.56
N ASP A 332 -12.09 -3.83 31.39
CA ASP A 332 -12.25 -3.17 30.08
C ASP A 332 -13.71 -2.79 29.81
N VAL A 333 -14.64 -3.69 30.14
CA VAL A 333 -16.07 -3.57 29.81
C VAL A 333 -16.92 -3.84 31.06
N GLU A 334 -17.33 -2.77 31.76
CA GLU A 334 -18.04 -2.85 33.06
C GLU A 334 -19.25 -3.80 33.05
N ASP A 335 -19.99 -3.86 31.94
CA ASP A 335 -21.17 -4.74 31.81
C ASP A 335 -20.81 -6.23 31.77
N CYS A 336 -19.61 -6.57 31.31
CA CYS A 336 -19.11 -7.94 31.18
C CYS A 336 -18.39 -8.45 32.43
N GLU A 337 -18.06 -7.56 33.38
CA GLU A 337 -17.37 -7.89 34.64
C GLU A 337 -18.22 -8.66 35.66
N THR A 338 -19.54 -8.75 35.47
CA THR A 338 -20.40 -9.41 36.46
C THR A 338 -20.30 -10.94 36.39
N GLN A 339 -20.39 -11.61 37.55
CA GLN A 339 -20.42 -13.10 37.59
C GLN A 339 -21.52 -13.72 36.72
N THR A 340 -22.60 -13.00 36.46
CA THR A 340 -23.74 -13.45 35.65
C THR A 340 -23.67 -13.06 34.18
N ALA A 341 -22.81 -12.12 33.80
CA ALA A 341 -22.62 -11.75 32.40
C ALA A 341 -21.98 -12.90 31.63
N ALA A 342 -22.47 -13.14 30.42
CA ALA A 342 -21.94 -14.12 29.49
C ALA A 342 -21.57 -13.40 28.20
N CYS A 343 -20.45 -12.67 28.25
CA CYS A 343 -19.91 -11.96 27.10
C CYS A 343 -18.90 -12.84 26.36
N THR A 344 -18.82 -12.64 25.05
CA THR A 344 -17.81 -13.24 24.18
C THR A 344 -16.83 -12.16 23.73
N ASP A 345 -15.56 -12.49 23.69
CA ASP A 345 -14.50 -11.65 23.14
C ASP A 345 -13.99 -12.29 21.84
N ARG A 346 -13.91 -11.49 20.78
CA ARG A 346 -13.46 -11.92 19.46
C ARG A 346 -12.34 -11.00 19.02
N GLU A 347 -11.18 -11.58 18.83
CA GLU A 347 -9.99 -10.88 18.37
C GLU A 347 -9.58 -11.43 17.01
N TYR A 348 -9.25 -10.53 16.09
CA TYR A 348 -8.78 -10.86 14.76
C TYR A 348 -7.54 -10.05 14.43
N SER A 349 -6.48 -10.76 14.05
CA SER A 349 -5.29 -10.16 13.45
C SER A 349 -5.22 -10.56 11.97
N GLY A 350 -5.05 -9.56 11.11
CA GLY A 350 -4.81 -9.78 9.69
C GLY A 350 -3.42 -10.39 9.46
N ALA A 351 -3.22 -11.01 8.30
CA ALA A 351 -1.91 -11.53 7.94
C ALA A 351 -0.87 -10.40 7.87
N THR A 352 0.27 -10.59 8.56
CA THR A 352 1.34 -9.59 8.63
C THR A 352 2.54 -10.07 7.83
N ARG A 353 2.90 -9.30 6.81
CA ARG A 353 4.13 -9.53 6.06
C ARG A 353 5.19 -8.50 6.40
N PHE A 354 6.26 -8.95 7.05
CA PHE A 354 7.51 -8.23 7.15
C PHE A 354 8.26 -8.34 5.83
N THR A 355 8.41 -7.23 5.13
CA THR A 355 9.17 -7.12 3.87
C THR A 355 10.64 -6.85 4.19
N ALA A 356 11.53 -7.60 3.55
CA ALA A 356 12.97 -7.48 3.69
C ALA A 356 13.48 -6.15 3.12
N ALA A 357 14.11 -5.32 3.96
CA ALA A 357 14.53 -3.95 3.66
C ALA A 357 16.03 -3.71 3.91
N GLY A 358 16.77 -4.74 4.32
CA GLY A 358 18.21 -4.69 4.50
C GLY A 358 18.98 -4.59 3.18
N PRO A 359 20.33 -4.48 3.24
CA PRO A 359 21.17 -4.46 2.05
C PRO A 359 21.07 -5.77 1.26
N ALA A 360 21.36 -5.74 -0.04
CA ALA A 360 21.23 -6.88 -0.97
C ALA A 360 21.86 -8.20 -0.47
N ASN A 361 22.98 -8.10 0.26
CA ASN A 361 23.72 -9.22 0.79
C ASN A 361 23.26 -9.69 2.19
N SER A 362 22.38 -8.94 2.84
CA SER A 362 21.74 -9.26 4.12
C SER A 362 20.32 -8.64 4.19
N PRO A 363 19.39 -9.06 3.31
CA PRO A 363 18.12 -8.36 3.12
C PRO A 363 17.20 -8.40 4.36
N LEU A 364 17.39 -9.37 5.25
CA LEU A 364 16.59 -9.56 6.46
C LEU A 364 17.18 -8.83 7.69
N ASP A 365 18.28 -8.08 7.54
CA ASP A 365 18.85 -7.29 8.65
C ASP A 365 17.92 -6.15 9.10
N VAL A 366 17.06 -5.68 8.19
CA VAL A 366 15.97 -4.72 8.44
C VAL A 366 14.73 -5.29 7.79
N MET A 367 13.60 -5.27 8.48
CA MET A 367 12.31 -5.65 7.90
C MET A 367 11.24 -4.65 8.32
N VAL A 368 10.28 -4.40 7.44
CA VAL A 368 9.16 -3.48 7.68
C VAL A 368 7.87 -4.21 7.38
N GLY A 369 6.92 -4.15 8.30
CA GLY A 369 5.61 -4.76 8.16
C GLY A 369 4.50 -3.77 8.50
N SER A 370 3.27 -4.15 8.15
CA SER A 370 2.08 -3.47 8.61
C SER A 370 1.02 -4.51 8.95
N GLN A 371 0.26 -4.26 9.99
CA GLN A 371 -0.77 -5.17 10.48
C GLN A 371 -2.09 -4.46 10.71
N PHE A 372 -3.15 -5.26 10.70
CA PHE A 372 -4.52 -4.86 10.97
C PHE A 372 -5.04 -5.70 12.11
N TYR A 373 -5.65 -5.07 13.11
CA TYR A 373 -6.22 -5.77 14.24
C TYR A 373 -7.62 -5.24 14.53
N THR A 374 -8.53 -6.15 14.90
CA THR A 374 -9.85 -5.79 15.42
C THR A 374 -10.20 -6.64 16.63
N ARG A 375 -10.82 -6.03 17.63
CA ARG A 375 -11.39 -6.70 18.80
C ARG A 375 -12.84 -6.31 18.94
N GLU A 376 -13.69 -7.28 19.24
CA GLU A 376 -15.12 -7.05 19.48
C GLU A 376 -15.64 -7.87 20.66
N VAL A 377 -16.10 -7.17 21.70
CA VAL A 377 -16.77 -7.79 22.85
C VAL A 377 -18.28 -7.68 22.68
N ARG A 378 -18.98 -8.80 22.80
CA ARG A 378 -20.46 -8.87 22.70
C ARG A 378 -21.08 -9.47 23.94
N ASP A 379 -22.24 -8.96 24.33
CA ASP A 379 -23.02 -9.50 25.44
C ASP A 379 -23.78 -10.80 25.10
N ASP A 380 -24.52 -11.33 26.07
CA ASP A 380 -25.31 -12.57 25.92
C ASP A 380 -26.49 -12.44 24.93
N THR A 381 -26.83 -11.21 24.54
CA THR A 381 -27.82 -10.87 23.50
C THR A 381 -27.20 -10.58 22.14
N ASN A 382 -25.87 -10.74 22.02
CA ASN A 382 -25.06 -10.43 20.83
C ASN A 382 -24.99 -8.92 20.50
N THR A 383 -25.22 -8.05 21.48
CA THR A 383 -25.07 -6.59 21.35
C THR A 383 -23.60 -6.22 21.57
N PRO A 384 -22.95 -5.48 20.64
CA PRO A 384 -21.58 -4.99 20.84
C PRO A 384 -21.49 -4.12 22.10
N GLN A 385 -20.52 -4.43 22.95
CA GLN A 385 -20.18 -3.65 24.14
C GLN A 385 -18.90 -2.85 23.91
N LEU A 386 -17.92 -3.44 23.21
CA LEU A 386 -16.68 -2.81 22.79
C LEU A 386 -16.38 -3.20 21.34
N GLN A 387 -15.92 -2.25 20.55
CA GLN A 387 -15.30 -2.48 19.24
C GLN A 387 -14.00 -1.69 19.18
N VAL A 388 -12.92 -2.33 18.75
CA VAL A 388 -11.60 -1.71 18.55
C VAL A 388 -11.10 -2.07 17.16
N LEU A 389 -10.50 -1.09 16.48
CA LEU A 389 -9.85 -1.26 15.19
C LEU A 389 -8.51 -0.54 15.20
N ASN A 390 -7.44 -1.29 14.95
CA ASN A 390 -6.07 -0.80 15.02
C ASN A 390 -5.33 -1.09 13.71
N HIS A 391 -4.43 -0.17 13.38
CA HIS A 391 -3.50 -0.25 12.27
C HIS A 391 -2.11 -0.02 12.81
N THR A 392 -1.20 -0.97 12.58
CA THR A 392 0.15 -0.85 13.11
C THR A 392 1.16 -0.92 11.97
N LEU A 393 2.20 -0.09 12.07
CA LEU A 393 3.39 -0.14 11.26
C LEU A 393 4.53 -0.66 12.14
N ASP A 394 5.20 -1.71 11.69
CA ASP A 394 6.20 -2.45 12.46
C ASP A 394 7.57 -2.40 11.77
N VAL A 395 8.63 -2.15 12.54
CA VAL A 395 10.02 -2.21 12.07
C VAL A 395 10.80 -3.20 12.92
N MET A 396 11.33 -4.23 12.29
CA MET A 396 12.24 -5.19 12.93
C MET A 396 13.69 -4.93 12.49
N LEU A 397 14.58 -4.80 13.47
CA LEU A 397 16.01 -4.67 13.27
C LEU A 397 16.74 -5.87 13.84
N ARG A 398 17.60 -6.47 13.02
CA ARG A 398 18.44 -7.57 13.49
C ARG A 398 19.46 -7.08 14.50
N ARG A 399 19.64 -7.84 15.58
CA ARG A 399 20.68 -7.58 16.58
C ARG A 399 22.07 -7.75 15.97
N ALA A 400 22.93 -6.76 16.18
CA ALA A 400 24.28 -6.81 15.68
C ALA A 400 25.09 -7.90 16.41
N SER A 401 25.92 -8.63 15.67
CA SER A 401 26.85 -9.60 16.27
C SER A 401 28.17 -8.95 16.72
N GLN A 402 28.40 -7.71 16.29
CA GLN A 402 29.56 -6.87 16.58
C GLN A 402 29.11 -5.41 16.58
N MET A 403 29.87 -4.54 17.25
CA MET A 403 29.56 -3.11 17.32
C MET A 403 29.42 -2.51 15.90
N PRO A 404 28.23 -2.03 15.52
CA PRO A 404 28.00 -1.45 14.20
C PRO A 404 28.69 -0.09 14.08
N THR A 405 29.01 0.32 12.85
CA THR A 405 29.58 1.65 12.56
C THR A 405 28.46 2.57 12.12
N VAL A 406 28.16 3.59 12.92
CA VAL A 406 27.05 4.52 12.71
C VAL A 406 27.49 5.93 12.31
N ASP A 407 28.74 6.10 11.84
CA ASP A 407 29.25 7.40 11.41
C ASP A 407 28.57 7.88 10.11
N GLY A 408 28.20 9.15 10.05
CA GLY A 408 27.67 9.81 8.85
C GLY A 408 26.41 10.63 9.08
N LYS A 409 25.77 11.00 7.97
CA LYS A 409 24.52 11.77 7.95
C LYS A 409 23.31 10.86 7.79
N TYR A 410 22.38 10.97 8.71
CA TYR A 410 21.11 10.27 8.76
C TYR A 410 19.99 11.27 8.57
N GLY A 411 19.05 10.90 7.71
CA GLY A 411 17.75 11.54 7.60
C GLY A 411 16.80 10.83 8.54
N VAL A 412 16.04 11.60 9.29
CA VAL A 412 15.21 11.12 10.40
C VAL A 412 13.77 11.52 10.13
N VAL A 413 12.85 10.56 10.19
CA VAL A 413 11.42 10.87 10.27
C VAL A 413 10.94 10.47 11.65
N GLU A 414 10.35 11.43 12.36
CA GLU A 414 9.84 11.25 13.70
C GLU A 414 8.32 11.45 13.69
N LEU A 415 7.60 10.49 14.27
CA LEU A 415 6.17 10.57 14.53
C LEU A 415 5.95 10.68 16.05
N LEU A 416 5.37 11.80 16.46
CA LEU A 416 5.10 12.16 17.85
C LEU A 416 3.62 12.44 18.01
N PHE A 417 3.04 11.93 19.09
CA PHE A 417 1.67 12.24 19.48
C PHE A 417 1.70 12.99 20.81
N GLU A 418 0.80 13.95 20.97
CA GLU A 418 0.67 14.71 22.20
C GLU A 418 -0.81 14.82 22.55
N ALA A 419 -1.16 14.39 23.75
CA ALA A 419 -2.55 14.42 24.21
C ALA A 419 -2.66 15.35 25.42
N GLY A 420 -3.54 16.34 25.31
CA GLY A 420 -3.93 17.24 26.38
C GLY A 420 -5.37 17.02 26.82
N ASP A 421 -5.81 17.80 27.82
CA ASP A 421 -7.20 17.80 28.29
C ASP A 421 -8.21 18.24 27.20
N SER A 422 -7.75 19.00 26.19
CA SER A 422 -8.62 19.65 25.20
C SER A 422 -8.31 19.35 23.74
N ASP A 423 -7.22 18.65 23.48
CA ASP A 423 -6.54 18.55 22.20
C ASP A 423 -5.69 17.29 22.08
N LEU A 424 -5.51 16.87 20.84
CA LEU A 424 -4.63 15.80 20.39
C LEU A 424 -3.82 16.35 19.22
N ASP A 425 -2.51 16.41 19.37
CA ASP A 425 -1.61 16.86 18.32
C ASP A 425 -0.81 15.70 17.74
N ILE A 426 -0.64 15.73 16.43
CA ILE A 426 0.09 14.73 15.68
C ILE A 426 1.18 15.44 14.90
N TYR A 427 2.41 15.18 15.31
CA TYR A 427 3.57 15.81 14.73
C TYR A 427 4.35 14.83 13.87
N VAL A 428 4.67 15.29 12.66
CA VAL A 428 5.57 14.60 11.75
C VAL A 428 6.74 15.54 11.46
N TYR A 429 7.94 15.11 11.84
CA TYR A 429 9.16 15.89 11.70
C TYR A 429 10.15 15.21 10.77
N ASN A 430 10.86 16.03 10.00
CA ASN A 430 11.90 15.59 9.06
C ASN A 430 13.27 16.10 9.48
N ASN A 431 13.93 15.37 10.37
CA ASN A 431 15.14 15.83 11.04
C ASN A 431 16.41 15.30 10.36
N LEU A 432 17.55 15.91 10.70
CA LEU A 432 18.87 15.46 10.32
C LEU A 432 19.69 15.11 11.55
N LEU A 433 20.32 13.94 11.51
CA LEU A 433 21.23 13.47 12.53
C LEU A 433 22.60 13.23 11.90
N GLU A 434 23.62 13.96 12.35
CA GLU A 434 25.00 13.75 11.95
C GLU A 434 25.79 13.11 13.11
N ILE A 435 26.38 11.96 12.86
CA ILE A 435 27.18 11.22 13.85
C ILE A 435 28.66 11.25 13.43
N ASP A 436 29.51 11.73 14.35
CA ASP A 436 30.97 11.69 14.25
C ASP A 436 31.56 10.95 15.46
N GLY A 437 31.78 9.65 15.30
CA GLY A 437 32.32 8.77 16.32
C GLY A 437 31.37 8.60 17.49
N ALA A 438 31.69 9.26 18.61
CA ALA A 438 30.91 9.17 19.85
C ALA A 438 30.11 10.45 20.12
N GLN A 439 29.89 11.27 19.10
CA GLN A 439 29.10 12.50 19.19
C GLN A 439 28.04 12.50 18.09
N GLY A 440 26.79 12.77 18.47
CA GLY A 440 25.70 13.06 17.55
C GLY A 440 25.40 14.56 17.56
N ASN A 441 25.04 15.10 16.40
CA ASN A 441 24.48 16.42 16.23
C ASN A 441 23.10 16.25 15.60
N TYR A 442 22.06 16.65 16.32
CA TYR A 442 20.71 16.67 15.81
C TYR A 442 20.36 18.07 15.34
N CYS A 443 19.68 18.12 14.20
CA CYS A 443 19.08 19.32 13.67
C CYS A 443 17.68 18.99 13.19
N GLU A 444 16.72 19.60 13.84
CA GLU A 444 15.34 19.54 13.41
C GLU A 444 15.22 20.32 12.09
N GLN A 445 14.50 19.79 11.09
CA GLN A 445 14.11 20.55 9.90
C GLN A 445 12.64 20.30 9.59
N GLY A 446 11.90 21.35 9.19
CA GLY A 446 10.53 21.26 8.66
C GLY A 446 9.52 20.40 9.45
N ARG A 447 8.50 21.03 10.03
CA ARG A 447 7.45 20.34 10.83
C ARG A 447 6.09 20.48 10.18
N ARG A 448 5.29 19.43 10.31
CA ARG A 448 3.84 19.48 10.13
C ARG A 448 3.16 19.06 11.43
N ASN A 449 2.09 19.77 11.79
CA ASN A 449 1.25 19.47 12.92
C ASN A 449 -0.20 19.33 12.45
N LEU A 450 -0.86 18.26 12.87
CA LEU A 450 -2.31 18.15 12.83
C LEU A 450 -2.83 18.22 14.26
N GLU A 451 -3.46 19.34 14.61
CA GLU A 451 -4.10 19.56 15.90
C GLU A 451 -5.57 19.18 15.80
N ILE A 452 -6.03 18.30 16.67
CA ILE A 452 -7.43 17.90 16.76
C ILE A 452 -7.94 18.41 18.10
N TYR A 453 -9.07 19.12 18.09
CA TYR A 453 -9.72 19.63 19.31
C TYR A 453 -11.04 18.88 19.55
N PRO A 454 -11.03 17.73 20.26
CA PRO A 454 -12.21 16.89 20.44
C PRO A 454 -13.42 17.64 21.00
N GLN A 455 -13.20 18.52 21.99
CA GLN A 455 -14.26 19.30 22.64
C GLN A 455 -14.92 20.35 21.71
N LYS A 456 -14.14 20.90 20.77
CA LYS A 456 -14.58 21.96 19.85
C LYS A 456 -15.04 21.40 18.50
N ARG A 457 -14.79 20.12 18.23
CA ARG A 457 -15.05 19.43 16.95
C ARG A 457 -14.44 20.18 15.77
N ARG A 458 -13.21 20.63 15.96
CA ARG A 458 -12.41 21.29 14.93
C ARG A 458 -11.03 20.67 14.94
N TYR A 459 -10.33 20.80 13.84
CA TYR A 459 -8.92 20.50 13.73
C TYR A 459 -8.27 21.69 13.03
N GLU A 460 -6.96 21.85 13.22
CA GLU A 460 -6.15 22.90 12.63
C GLU A 460 -4.87 22.23 12.11
N PHE A 461 -4.49 22.59 10.88
CA PHE A 461 -3.27 22.08 10.26
C PHE A 461 -2.24 23.20 10.15
N ASP A 462 -1.10 23.00 10.79
CA ASP A 462 -0.02 23.97 10.81
C ASP A 462 1.24 23.41 10.16
N ARG A 463 1.77 24.16 9.20
CA ARG A 463 3.06 23.89 8.56
C ARG A 463 4.10 24.88 9.05
N PHE A 464 5.14 24.38 9.70
CA PHE A 464 6.28 25.16 10.14
C PHE A 464 7.47 24.89 9.22
N ASN A 465 8.00 25.94 8.59
CA ASN A 465 9.19 25.83 7.77
C ASN A 465 10.37 26.46 8.51
N TYR A 466 11.12 25.64 9.25
CA TYR A 466 12.42 26.03 9.77
C TYR A 466 13.51 25.25 9.04
N GLN A 467 14.56 25.97 8.66
CA GLN A 467 15.70 25.44 7.88
C GLN A 467 17.04 25.66 8.58
N ALA A 468 17.06 26.26 9.78
CA ALA A 468 18.28 26.72 10.41
C ALA A 468 18.64 25.95 11.68
N CYS A 469 19.65 25.09 11.58
CA CYS A 469 20.41 24.59 12.72
C CYS A 469 21.25 25.75 13.30
N GLN A 470 20.68 26.66 14.07
CA GLN A 470 21.43 27.77 14.69
C GLN A 470 21.28 27.79 16.22
N GLY A 471 22.27 27.23 16.90
CA GLY A 471 22.47 27.37 18.34
C GLY A 471 23.28 28.61 18.74
N ASP A 472 22.77 29.83 18.53
CA ASP A 472 23.38 31.04 19.10
C ASP A 472 22.51 31.69 20.19
N GLU A 473 23.17 32.12 21.27
CA GLU A 473 22.61 32.81 22.44
C GLU A 473 21.71 33.99 22.04
N GLY A 474 20.40 33.79 22.13
CA GLY A 474 19.39 34.82 21.85
C GLY A 474 17.99 34.27 21.62
N TRP A 475 17.70 33.12 22.22
CA TRP A 475 16.48 32.33 22.04
C TRP A 475 15.20 33.16 22.24
N ASP A 476 14.34 33.14 21.23
CA ASP A 476 12.95 33.58 21.32
C ASP A 476 12.08 32.35 21.08
N TRP A 477 11.52 31.80 22.17
CA TRP A 477 10.60 30.65 22.12
C TRP A 477 9.34 30.96 21.29
N ASP A 478 9.09 32.24 20.99
CA ASP A 478 7.95 32.69 20.22
C ASP A 478 8.22 32.74 18.69
N ASP A 479 9.42 32.35 18.19
CA ASP A 479 9.69 32.28 16.73
C ASP A 479 9.40 30.87 16.18
N PRO A 480 8.30 30.68 15.43
CA PRO A 480 7.92 29.38 14.85
C PRO A 480 8.84 28.90 13.70
N ASN A 481 9.91 29.64 13.37
CA ASN A 481 10.85 29.31 12.29
C ASN A 481 12.25 28.89 12.79
N VAL A 482 12.40 28.53 14.07
CA VAL A 482 13.65 28.04 14.64
C VAL A 482 13.46 26.61 15.12
N GLY A 483 14.20 25.66 14.53
CA GLY A 483 14.19 24.24 14.96
C GLY A 483 15.16 23.97 16.10
N GLU A 484 14.97 22.87 16.81
CA GLU A 484 15.91 22.44 17.85
C GLU A 484 17.22 21.91 17.22
N SER A 485 18.34 22.29 17.83
CA SER A 485 19.64 21.73 17.46
C SER A 485 20.52 21.56 18.68
N GLY A 486 21.25 20.44 18.71
CA GLY A 486 22.05 20.08 19.87
C GLY A 486 23.10 19.02 19.55
N SER A 487 24.17 19.05 20.33
CA SER A 487 25.21 18.01 20.31
C SER A 487 25.09 17.17 21.57
N PHE A 488 25.11 15.84 21.43
CA PHE A 488 25.02 14.91 22.55
C PHE A 488 26.07 13.79 22.43
N PRO A 489 26.52 13.25 23.57
CA PRO A 489 27.35 12.05 23.55
C PRO A 489 26.53 10.86 23.05
N LEU A 490 27.09 10.10 22.11
CA LEU A 490 26.49 8.88 21.60
C LEU A 490 27.22 7.67 22.21
N SER A 491 26.45 6.68 22.68
CA SER A 491 26.97 5.36 23.05
C SER A 491 26.41 4.29 22.12
N VAL A 492 27.28 3.42 21.60
CA VAL A 492 26.92 2.28 20.75
C VAL A 492 27.47 1.00 21.37
N ALA A 493 26.60 0.03 21.64
CA ALA A 493 26.97 -1.27 22.17
C ALA A 493 27.21 -2.30 21.07
N SER A 494 27.76 -3.46 21.45
CA SER A 494 28.12 -4.53 20.50
C SER A 494 26.92 -5.24 19.87
N ASP A 495 25.77 -5.19 20.51
CA ASP A 495 24.50 -5.71 20.03
C ASP A 495 23.72 -4.70 19.17
N GLY A 496 24.27 -3.48 19.02
CA GLY A 496 23.65 -2.39 18.29
C GLY A 496 22.83 -1.44 19.16
N LYS A 497 22.72 -1.64 20.48
CA LYS A 497 22.03 -0.68 21.37
C LYS A 497 22.68 0.70 21.26
N LEU A 498 21.86 1.72 21.03
CA LEU A 498 22.20 3.13 20.92
C LEU A 498 21.58 3.90 22.09
N VAL A 499 22.36 4.83 22.64
CA VAL A 499 21.88 5.79 23.65
C VAL A 499 22.30 7.18 23.17
N LEU A 500 21.32 8.04 22.91
CA LEU A 500 21.53 9.42 22.46
C LEU A 500 21.50 10.37 23.66
N ASP A 501 20.54 10.20 24.56
CA ASP A 501 20.44 10.91 25.83
C ASP A 501 19.73 10.04 26.90
N ASP A 502 19.35 10.66 28.03
CA ASP A 502 18.71 9.97 29.16
C ASP A 502 17.25 9.52 28.86
N GLU A 503 16.65 9.96 27.74
CA GLU A 503 15.24 9.69 27.39
C GLU A 503 15.09 8.97 26.04
N LEU A 504 16.07 9.08 25.15
CA LEU A 504 16.07 8.55 23.79
C LEU A 504 17.13 7.45 23.61
N GLU A 505 16.64 6.21 23.56
CA GLU A 505 17.42 5.02 23.27
C GLU A 505 16.86 4.28 22.05
N GLY A 506 17.66 3.36 21.51
CA GLY A 506 17.18 2.44 20.50
C GLY A 506 18.30 1.57 19.96
N TYR A 507 18.28 1.29 18.66
CA TYR A 507 19.14 0.28 18.07
C TYR A 507 19.58 0.64 16.65
N ALA A 508 20.82 0.27 16.31
CA ALA A 508 21.36 0.33 14.96
C ALA A 508 21.25 -1.03 14.28
N SER A 509 20.95 -1.03 12.98
CA SER A 509 21.11 -2.20 12.13
C SER A 509 22.57 -2.67 12.12
N PRO A 510 22.84 -3.95 11.81
CA PRO A 510 24.21 -4.49 11.79
C PRO A 510 25.16 -3.76 10.82
N ASP A 511 24.63 -3.22 9.73
CA ASP A 511 25.36 -2.42 8.75
C ASP A 511 25.44 -0.92 9.10
N GLY A 512 24.77 -0.51 10.18
CA GLY A 512 24.71 0.87 10.67
C GLY A 512 23.92 1.82 9.77
N ARG A 513 23.17 1.33 8.78
CA ARG A 513 22.44 2.19 7.82
C ARG A 513 21.04 2.58 8.27
N THR A 514 20.45 1.85 9.21
CA THR A 514 19.14 2.17 9.78
C THR A 514 19.27 2.25 11.29
N LEU A 515 18.74 3.31 11.89
CA LEU A 515 18.61 3.45 13.34
C LEU A 515 17.12 3.55 13.66
N LEU A 516 16.72 2.87 14.72
CA LEU A 516 15.36 2.91 15.25
C LEU A 516 15.45 3.36 16.69
N LEU A 517 14.83 4.48 17.01
CA LEU A 517 14.90 5.13 18.32
C LEU A 517 13.49 5.46 18.82
N GLY A 518 13.34 5.51 20.14
CA GLY A 518 12.10 5.91 20.81
C GLY A 518 12.28 5.90 22.33
N VAL A 519 11.28 6.32 23.09
CA VAL A 519 11.42 6.57 24.54
C VAL A 519 11.75 5.31 25.33
N GLU A 520 12.77 5.35 26.20
CA GLU A 520 13.31 4.17 26.90
C GLU A 520 12.30 3.48 27.85
N ALA A 521 11.50 4.26 28.60
CA ALA A 521 10.84 3.78 29.80
C ALA A 521 9.36 4.16 29.93
N THR A 522 8.53 3.14 30.18
CA THR A 522 7.14 3.29 30.63
C THR A 522 7.06 3.99 31.99
N GLU A 523 8.08 3.88 32.87
CA GLU A 523 8.12 4.59 34.16
C GLU A 523 8.23 6.12 34.00
N VAL A 524 8.83 6.61 32.91
CA VAL A 524 8.87 8.05 32.58
C VAL A 524 7.49 8.51 32.12
N LEU A 525 6.77 7.64 31.39
CA LEU A 525 5.38 7.86 31.01
C LEU A 525 4.46 7.81 32.24
N ASP A 526 4.55 6.80 33.10
CA ASP A 526 3.80 6.67 34.37
C ASP A 526 4.06 7.85 35.32
N GLY A 527 5.32 8.32 35.39
CA GLY A 527 5.68 9.50 36.18
C GLY A 527 5.09 10.80 35.63
N ALA A 528 5.05 10.96 34.30
CA ALA A 528 4.36 12.07 33.63
C ALA A 528 2.82 11.98 33.77
N ILE A 529 2.27 10.76 33.88
CA ILE A 529 0.85 10.48 34.10
C ILE A 529 0.41 10.88 35.53
N GLU A 530 1.26 10.70 36.55
CA GLU A 530 0.91 11.04 37.93
C GLU A 530 0.96 12.55 38.24
N GLU A 531 1.77 13.35 37.52
CA GLU A 531 1.83 14.82 37.64
C GLU A 531 0.76 15.52 36.77
N ASN A 532 -0.48 15.19 37.08
CA ASN A 532 -1.72 15.63 36.43
C ASN A 532 -1.89 17.17 36.47
N ASP A 533 -1.38 17.92 35.47
CA ASP A 533 -1.72 19.33 35.15
C ASP A 533 -1.10 19.87 33.81
N GLY A 534 -0.60 19.03 32.87
CA GLY A 534 0.06 19.51 31.64
C GLY A 534 -0.02 18.56 30.41
N GLU A 535 0.31 19.10 29.24
CA GLU A 535 0.45 18.39 27.94
C GLU A 535 1.33 17.13 28.09
N GLN A 536 0.85 15.98 27.61
CA GLN A 536 1.60 14.72 27.67
C GLN A 536 2.22 14.41 26.30
N HIS A 537 3.55 14.42 26.22
CA HIS A 537 4.29 14.11 25.00
C HIS A 537 4.61 12.62 24.89
N PHE A 538 4.30 12.02 23.73
CA PHE A 538 4.53 10.62 23.45
C PHE A 538 5.33 10.46 22.15
N ARG A 539 6.65 10.27 22.27
CA ARG A 539 7.51 9.97 21.12
C ARG A 539 7.40 8.49 20.79
N GLN A 540 6.62 8.18 19.76
CA GLN A 540 6.25 6.82 19.41
C GLN A 540 7.28 6.14 18.51
N MET A 541 7.83 6.84 17.51
CA MET A 541 8.86 6.24 16.65
C MET A 541 9.73 7.30 15.97
N LEU A 542 11.04 7.10 16.03
CA LEU A 542 12.03 7.83 15.25
C LEU A 542 12.79 6.82 14.38
N LEU A 543 12.56 6.90 13.08
CA LEU A 543 13.24 6.07 12.10
C LEU A 543 14.28 6.90 11.34
N ALA A 544 15.54 6.53 11.50
CA ALA A 544 16.67 7.19 10.87
C ALA A 544 17.30 6.31 9.79
N VAL A 545 17.52 6.86 8.61
CA VAL A 545 18.23 6.20 7.52
C VAL A 545 19.47 6.97 7.13
N LYS A 546 20.60 6.27 6.98
CA LYS A 546 21.82 6.87 6.46
C LYS A 546 21.55 7.36 5.04
N THR A 547 21.69 8.64 4.80
CA THR A 547 21.25 9.28 3.54
C THR A 547 21.98 8.73 2.33
N ALA A 548 21.24 8.50 1.24
CA ALA A 548 21.82 8.16 -0.05
C ALA A 548 22.75 9.29 -0.55
N SER A 549 23.82 8.92 -1.22
CA SER A 549 24.77 9.88 -1.84
C SER A 549 24.53 10.05 -3.35
N THR A 550 23.49 9.41 -3.87
CA THR A 550 23.08 9.39 -5.27
C THR A 550 21.78 10.16 -5.45
N ASN A 551 21.57 10.71 -6.65
CA ASN A 551 20.34 11.41 -7.02
C ASN A 551 19.57 10.61 -8.10
N ASN A 552 19.61 9.28 -8.03
CA ASN A 552 19.02 8.43 -9.06
C ASN A 552 18.14 7.30 -8.50
N LEU A 553 16.83 7.49 -8.63
CA LEU A 553 15.82 6.48 -8.34
C LEU A 553 15.25 5.82 -9.60
N ALA A 554 15.82 6.09 -10.78
CA ALA A 554 15.23 5.64 -12.04
C ALA A 554 15.01 4.12 -12.10
N ASN A 555 13.82 3.74 -12.56
CA ASN A 555 13.34 2.35 -12.68
C ASN A 555 13.23 1.59 -11.35
N ARG A 556 13.15 2.28 -10.21
CA ARG A 556 12.94 1.63 -8.91
C ARG A 556 11.47 1.53 -8.58
N GLU A 557 11.13 0.48 -7.85
CA GLU A 557 9.77 0.22 -7.39
C GLU A 557 9.81 -0.14 -5.90
N TYR A 558 9.02 0.58 -5.12
CA TYR A 558 8.95 0.44 -3.68
C TYR A 558 7.54 -0.02 -3.30
N ARG A 559 7.47 -1.03 -2.42
CA ARG A 559 6.24 -1.32 -1.68
C ARG A 559 6.08 -0.28 -0.59
N LEU A 560 4.94 0.37 -0.54
CA LEU A 560 4.62 1.34 0.49
C LEU A 560 3.83 0.70 1.63
N MET A 561 4.13 1.16 2.84
CA MET A 561 3.35 0.94 4.05
C MET A 561 3.16 2.30 4.70
N ALA A 562 1.93 2.62 5.09
CA ALA A 562 1.60 3.93 5.62
C ALA A 562 0.55 3.83 6.70
N ILE A 563 0.68 4.69 7.70
CA ILE A 563 -0.34 4.96 8.71
C ILE A 563 -0.45 6.47 8.91
N GLY A 564 -1.62 6.90 9.36
CA GLY A 564 -1.80 8.28 9.79
C GLY A 564 -3.25 8.55 10.14
N MET A 565 -3.55 9.83 10.35
CA MET A 565 -4.88 10.27 10.69
C MET A 565 -5.37 11.31 9.69
N TYR A 566 -6.60 11.15 9.28
CA TYR A 566 -7.37 12.18 8.58
C TYR A 566 -8.39 12.77 9.54
N ALA A 567 -8.56 14.09 9.46
CA ALA A 567 -9.55 14.81 10.25
C ALA A 567 -10.38 15.75 9.37
N GLU A 568 -11.69 15.75 9.63
CA GLU A 568 -12.66 16.69 9.10
C GLU A 568 -13.59 17.17 10.24
N THR A 569 -14.41 18.21 10.01
CA THR A 569 -15.24 18.80 11.06
C THR A 569 -16.21 17.76 11.63
N GLY A 570 -15.95 17.33 12.87
CA GLY A 570 -16.75 16.32 13.57
C GLY A 570 -16.46 14.87 13.20
N LEU A 571 -15.44 14.62 12.36
CA LEU A 571 -15.04 13.31 11.86
C LEU A 571 -13.53 13.13 12.04
N VAL A 572 -13.11 11.98 12.53
CA VAL A 572 -11.70 11.61 12.59
C VAL A 572 -11.56 10.18 12.12
N GLU A 573 -10.56 9.94 11.30
CA GLU A 573 -10.37 8.70 10.56
C GLU A 573 -8.92 8.23 10.75
N PRO A 574 -8.66 7.20 11.60
CA PRO A 574 -7.45 6.41 11.47
C PRO A 574 -7.40 5.81 10.07
N THR A 575 -6.23 5.91 9.45
CA THR A 575 -6.03 5.46 8.07
C THR A 575 -4.78 4.59 7.97
N ARG A 576 -4.83 3.65 7.03
CA ARG A 576 -3.65 2.88 6.60
C ARG A 576 -3.66 2.64 5.11
N LEU A 577 -2.48 2.49 4.54
CA LEU A 577 -2.34 1.94 3.21
C LEU A 577 -2.42 0.41 3.31
N SER A 578 -3.44 -0.17 2.68
CA SER A 578 -3.66 -1.63 2.68
C SER A 578 -2.81 -2.34 1.65
N ALA A 579 -2.61 -1.70 0.49
CA ALA A 579 -1.66 -2.09 -0.55
C ALA A 579 -1.17 -0.83 -1.28
N GLY A 580 0.07 -0.82 -1.76
CA GLY A 580 0.54 0.30 -2.56
C GLY A 580 1.99 0.23 -2.98
N SER A 581 2.26 0.87 -4.10
CA SER A 581 3.55 0.93 -4.75
C SER A 581 3.93 2.38 -5.10
N LEU A 582 5.21 2.71 -4.94
CA LEU A 582 5.83 3.94 -5.45
C LEU A 582 6.85 3.55 -6.50
N ARG A 583 6.57 3.91 -7.75
CA ARG A 583 7.43 3.60 -8.89
C ARG A 583 8.08 4.86 -9.42
N PHE A 584 9.36 4.77 -9.71
CA PHE A 584 10.12 5.81 -10.41
C PHE A 584 10.37 5.36 -11.85
N ASP A 585 9.99 6.19 -12.81
CA ASP A 585 10.22 5.92 -14.23
C ASP A 585 11.71 6.04 -14.62
N ALA A 586 12.03 5.92 -15.91
CA ALA A 586 13.41 6.00 -16.39
C ALA A 586 14.02 7.41 -16.24
N GLU A 587 13.17 8.42 -16.14
CA GLU A 587 13.51 9.83 -15.95
C GLU A 587 13.58 10.22 -14.45
N GLY A 588 13.09 9.35 -13.56
CA GLY A 588 13.07 9.56 -12.11
C GLY A 588 11.79 10.23 -11.60
N ASN A 589 10.74 10.35 -12.40
CA ASN A 589 9.45 10.84 -11.93
C ASN A 589 8.73 9.74 -11.16
N ALA A 590 8.14 10.09 -10.02
CA ALA A 590 7.45 9.15 -9.17
C ALA A 590 5.95 9.07 -9.50
N GLU A 591 5.43 7.84 -9.45
CA GLU A 591 4.03 7.51 -9.58
C GLU A 591 3.68 6.57 -8.43
N MET A 592 2.66 6.90 -7.64
CA MET A 592 2.11 6.01 -6.62
C MET A 592 0.78 5.44 -7.08
N SER A 593 0.61 4.14 -6.89
CA SER A 593 -0.67 3.45 -6.95
C SER A 593 -0.93 2.85 -5.57
N ALA A 594 -2.02 3.20 -4.91
CA ALA A 594 -2.31 2.70 -3.57
C ALA A 594 -3.80 2.53 -3.30
N ALA A 595 -4.09 1.61 -2.38
CA ALA A 595 -5.38 1.42 -1.76
C ALA A 595 -5.30 1.87 -0.29
N TRP A 596 -6.14 2.83 0.04
CA TRP A 596 -6.22 3.42 1.37
C TRP A 596 -7.46 2.91 2.08
N HIS A 597 -7.29 2.43 3.30
CA HIS A 597 -8.38 2.08 4.19
C HIS A 597 -8.52 3.13 5.30
N TRP A 598 -9.76 3.59 5.51
CA TRP A 598 -10.11 4.62 6.48
C TRP A 598 -11.33 4.14 7.26
N GLN A 599 -11.29 4.27 8.59
CA GLN A 599 -12.43 3.98 9.43
C GLN A 599 -12.92 5.25 10.10
N GLN A 600 -14.14 5.68 9.79
CA GLN A 600 -14.71 6.88 10.38
C GLN A 600 -15.12 6.66 11.82
N VAL A 601 -14.59 7.51 12.70
CA VAL A 601 -14.94 7.57 14.12
C VAL A 601 -15.69 8.87 14.40
N THR A 602 -16.85 8.75 15.04
CA THR A 602 -17.70 9.87 15.44
C THR A 602 -18.01 9.75 16.92
N GLU A 603 -18.58 10.80 17.55
CA GLU A 603 -19.04 10.71 18.95
C GLU A 603 -20.08 9.59 19.21
N SER A 604 -20.74 9.10 18.16
CA SER A 604 -21.76 8.05 18.29
C SER A 604 -21.19 6.63 18.12
N GLY A 605 -19.87 6.49 17.93
CA GLY A 605 -19.22 5.24 17.56
C GLY A 605 -18.61 5.28 16.17
N PHE A 606 -18.22 4.11 15.70
CA PHE A 606 -17.88 3.90 14.30
C PHE A 606 -19.07 4.21 13.41
N SER A 607 -18.81 4.96 12.34
CA SER A 607 -19.80 5.13 11.28
C SER A 607 -19.95 3.83 10.49
N ASP A 608 -21.13 3.62 9.90
CA ASP A 608 -21.35 2.56 8.91
C ASP A 608 -20.47 2.73 7.65
N SER A 609 -19.92 3.93 7.45
CA SER A 609 -18.97 4.24 6.38
C SER A 609 -17.53 3.88 6.79
N SER A 610 -17.02 2.80 6.19
CA SER A 610 -15.59 2.60 5.94
C SER A 610 -15.32 2.88 4.46
N LEU A 611 -14.24 3.60 4.17
CA LEU A 611 -13.86 3.95 2.82
C LEU A 611 -12.57 3.19 2.46
N ASN A 612 -12.67 2.40 1.40
CA ASN A 612 -11.53 1.83 0.70
C ASN A 612 -11.38 2.55 -0.62
N GLU A 613 -10.58 3.61 -0.62
CA GLU A 613 -10.34 4.41 -1.81
C GLU A 613 -9.03 4.04 -2.45
N GLN A 614 -8.99 4.18 -3.76
CA GLN A 614 -7.80 3.92 -4.52
C GLN A 614 -7.43 5.10 -5.36
N PHE A 615 -6.13 5.37 -5.39
CA PHE A 615 -5.60 6.59 -5.94
C PHE A 615 -4.32 6.27 -6.69
N ASN A 616 -4.23 6.86 -7.89
CA ASN A 616 -3.01 6.95 -8.65
C ASN A 616 -2.56 8.40 -8.62
N LEU A 617 -1.37 8.66 -8.08
CA LEU A 617 -0.81 9.98 -7.98
C LEU A 617 0.50 10.04 -8.76
N ALA A 618 0.52 10.91 -9.78
CA ALA A 618 1.76 11.30 -10.44
C ALA A 618 2.35 12.50 -9.70
N PHE A 619 3.62 12.40 -9.29
CA PHE A 619 4.29 13.38 -8.45
C PHE A 619 5.22 14.28 -9.23
N ASP A 620 5.21 15.57 -8.91
CA ASP A 620 6.41 16.38 -9.03
C ASP A 620 7.43 15.87 -8.01
N THR A 621 8.58 15.42 -8.51
CA THR A 621 9.57 14.66 -7.74
C THR A 621 10.87 15.47 -7.68
N ASP A 622 11.32 15.79 -6.48
CA ASP A 622 12.63 16.38 -6.23
C ASP A 622 13.46 15.43 -5.37
N PHE A 623 14.63 15.05 -5.87
CA PHE A 623 15.54 14.12 -5.19
C PHE A 623 16.97 14.63 -5.22
N ASP A 624 17.50 14.96 -4.05
CA ASP A 624 18.86 15.50 -3.88
C ASP A 624 19.57 14.93 -2.65
N GLU A 625 20.66 14.20 -2.90
CA GLU A 625 21.56 13.62 -1.91
C GLU A 625 20.81 12.95 -0.74
N GLY A 626 19.88 12.06 -1.09
CA GLY A 626 19.10 11.31 -0.11
C GLY A 626 17.85 12.02 0.40
N THR A 627 17.63 13.30 0.11
CA THR A 627 16.38 14.02 0.43
C THR A 627 15.37 13.84 -0.69
N LEU A 628 14.17 13.38 -0.39
CA LEU A 628 13.09 13.15 -1.37
C LEU A 628 11.88 14.01 -1.03
N GLN A 629 11.34 14.70 -2.03
CA GLN A 629 10.07 15.42 -1.96
C GLN A 629 9.16 15.01 -3.10
N LEU A 630 7.91 14.73 -2.76
CA LEU A 630 6.84 14.30 -3.66
C LEU A 630 5.65 15.23 -3.46
N GLN A 631 5.17 15.84 -4.55
CA GLN A 631 3.95 16.65 -4.53
C GLN A 631 3.01 16.26 -5.67
N ALA A 632 1.76 15.93 -5.33
CA ALA A 632 0.71 15.66 -6.30
C ALA A 632 -0.53 16.49 -5.97
N VAL A 633 -1.26 16.85 -7.02
CA VAL A 633 -2.50 17.61 -6.92
C VAL A 633 -3.56 16.88 -7.74
N GLN A 634 -4.64 16.47 -7.09
CA GLN A 634 -5.73 15.71 -7.71
C GLN A 634 -7.05 16.45 -7.50
N ASP A 635 -7.86 16.54 -8.56
CA ASP A 635 -9.23 17.05 -8.44
C ASP A 635 -10.11 15.97 -7.79
N ASN A 636 -10.83 16.32 -6.73
CA ASN A 636 -11.74 15.39 -6.06
C ASN A 636 -13.07 15.28 -6.83
N ASN A 637 -13.82 14.21 -6.58
CA ASN A 637 -15.10 13.96 -7.27
C ASN A 637 -16.21 14.99 -6.93
N ASP A 638 -16.04 15.75 -5.85
CA ASP A 638 -17.00 16.74 -5.35
C ASP A 638 -16.70 18.18 -5.78
N GLY A 639 -15.65 18.40 -6.58
CA GLY A 639 -15.29 19.68 -7.19
C GLY A 639 -14.24 20.52 -6.45
N GLY A 640 -13.63 19.99 -5.40
CA GLY A 640 -12.43 20.49 -4.75
C GLY A 640 -11.13 19.83 -5.23
N GLN A 641 -10.03 20.12 -4.54
CA GLN A 641 -8.68 19.71 -4.90
C GLN A 641 -7.95 19.17 -3.66
N LEU A 642 -7.42 17.96 -3.79
CA LEU A 642 -6.54 17.33 -2.80
C LEU A 642 -5.09 17.60 -3.20
N THR A 643 -4.32 18.22 -2.31
CA THR A 643 -2.87 18.34 -2.45
C THR A 643 -2.19 17.34 -1.53
N PHE A 644 -1.58 16.31 -2.11
CA PHE A 644 -0.78 15.33 -1.37
C PHE A 644 0.68 15.75 -1.41
N THR A 645 1.33 15.79 -0.25
CA THR A 645 2.77 16.01 -0.12
C THR A 645 3.39 14.93 0.74
N ALA A 646 4.50 14.37 0.28
CA ALA A 646 5.33 13.49 1.08
C ALA A 646 6.80 13.89 0.95
N ASP A 647 7.48 14.06 2.08
CA ASP A 647 8.88 14.45 2.11
C ASP A 647 9.65 13.72 3.20
N GLY A 648 10.93 13.47 2.96
CA GLY A 648 11.78 12.70 3.87
C GLY A 648 13.05 12.23 3.18
N TYR A 649 13.42 10.96 3.39
CA TYR A 649 14.76 10.49 3.10
C TYR A 649 14.84 9.09 2.47
N VAL A 650 15.80 8.93 1.57
CA VAL A 650 16.18 7.65 0.94
C VAL A 650 17.48 7.14 1.58
N GLN A 651 17.49 5.88 1.99
CA GLN A 651 18.64 5.21 2.60
C GLN A 651 19.78 4.97 1.60
N GLU A 652 21.03 4.90 2.07
CA GLU A 652 22.21 4.49 1.31
C GLU A 652 22.05 3.06 0.77
N GLY A 653 22.13 2.91 -0.55
CA GLY A 653 21.78 1.67 -1.25
C GLY A 653 20.31 1.59 -1.65
N GLU A 654 19.52 2.61 -1.28
CA GLU A 654 18.20 2.96 -1.80
C GLU A 654 17.18 1.83 -1.64
N ARG A 655 17.35 1.01 -0.60
CA ARG A 655 16.45 -0.10 -0.25
C ARG A 655 15.25 0.34 0.59
N LEU A 656 15.41 1.43 1.32
CA LEU A 656 14.40 1.98 2.19
C LEU A 656 14.20 3.47 1.88
N ILE A 657 12.93 3.88 1.81
CA ILE A 657 12.48 5.27 1.78
C ILE A 657 11.64 5.48 3.03
N VAL A 658 11.84 6.60 3.72
CA VAL A 658 11.05 7.00 4.89
C VAL A 658 10.56 8.42 4.67
N LEU A 659 9.25 8.64 4.74
CA LEU A 659 8.60 9.90 4.41
C LEU A 659 7.61 10.29 5.51
N GLY A 660 7.60 11.56 5.86
CA GLY A 660 6.42 12.19 6.42
C GLY A 660 5.42 12.47 5.29
N ALA A 661 4.15 12.21 5.52
CA ALA A 661 3.10 12.34 4.53
C ALA A 661 1.95 13.22 5.02
N SER A 662 1.37 13.98 4.11
CA SER A 662 0.28 14.89 4.42
C SER A 662 -0.61 15.14 3.21
N GLY A 663 -1.87 15.44 3.46
CA GLY A 663 -2.86 15.75 2.44
C GLY A 663 -3.72 16.91 2.89
N GLU A 664 -3.92 17.90 2.03
CA GLU A 664 -4.77 19.05 2.30
C GLU A 664 -5.92 19.06 1.27
N ASN A 665 -7.16 18.95 1.74
CA ASN A 665 -8.35 19.02 0.90
C ASN A 665 -8.91 20.45 0.93
N SER A 666 -9.10 21.05 -0.25
CA SER A 666 -9.66 22.40 -0.39
C SER A 666 -11.05 22.57 0.21
N ASP A 667 -11.79 21.48 0.38
CA ASP A 667 -13.16 21.47 0.90
C ASP A 667 -13.23 21.32 2.43
N GLY A 668 -12.09 21.11 3.09
CA GLY A 668 -11.97 21.11 4.55
C GLY A 668 -11.74 19.73 5.18
N GLY A 669 -10.60 19.12 4.91
CA GLY A 669 -10.09 17.94 5.63
C GLY A 669 -8.58 17.78 5.43
N ASP A 670 -7.88 17.31 6.46
CA ASP A 670 -6.43 17.23 6.48
C ASP A 670 -5.93 15.85 6.93
N PHE A 671 -4.91 15.33 6.26
CA PHE A 671 -4.22 14.09 6.58
C PHE A 671 -2.79 14.36 7.05
N SER A 672 -2.34 13.64 8.08
CA SER A 672 -0.95 13.62 8.54
C SER A 672 -0.54 12.22 8.98
N GLY A 673 0.66 11.77 8.58
CA GLY A 673 1.15 10.43 8.90
C GLY A 673 2.57 10.15 8.45
N MET A 674 2.97 8.88 8.56
CA MET A 674 4.26 8.38 8.10
C MET A 674 4.07 7.33 7.01
N MET A 675 4.98 7.33 6.03
CA MET A 675 5.09 6.30 5.00
C MET A 675 6.50 5.72 4.96
N ILE A 676 6.58 4.40 4.80
CA ILE A 676 7.83 3.67 4.59
C ILE A 676 7.74 2.90 3.29
N GLY A 677 8.74 3.08 2.41
CA GLY A 677 8.86 2.38 1.14
C GLY A 677 10.01 1.36 1.16
N VAL A 678 9.73 0.10 0.87
CA VAL A 678 10.75 -0.97 0.75
C VAL A 678 10.93 -1.34 -0.71
N CYS A 679 12.16 -1.23 -1.22
CA CYS A 679 12.41 -1.49 -2.63
C CYS A 679 12.25 -2.98 -2.98
N THR A 680 11.47 -3.25 -4.01
CA THR A 680 11.12 -4.61 -4.45
C THR A 680 11.96 -5.10 -5.63
N ASN A 681 12.63 -4.19 -6.35
CA ASN A 681 13.42 -4.51 -7.54
C ASN A 681 14.88 -4.01 -7.47
N CYS A 682 15.35 -3.57 -6.31
CA CYS A 682 16.71 -3.06 -6.13
C CYS A 682 17.78 -4.17 -6.00
N ASP A 683 17.42 -5.43 -6.26
CA ASP A 683 18.29 -6.63 -6.19
C ASP A 683 19.11 -6.91 -7.46
N GLU A 684 18.98 -6.08 -8.51
CA GLU A 684 19.74 -6.22 -9.77
C GLU A 684 21.19 -5.68 -9.74
#